data_AF-A0A672ZFZ3-F1
#
_entry.id   AF-A0A672ZFZ3-F1
#
_cell.length_a   1.000
_cell.length_b   1.000
_cell.length_c   1.000
_cell.angle_alpha   90.00
_cell.angle_beta   90.00
_cell.angle_gamma   90.00
#
_symmetry.space_group_name_H-M   'P 1'
#
loop_
_entity.id
_entity.type
_entity.pdbx_description
1 polymer ?
#
loop_
_entity_poly.entity_id
_entity_poly.type
_entity_poly.pdbx_seq_one_letter_code
_entity_poly.pdbx_strand_id
1 'polypeptide(L)'
;IHYSHKHKDKYKDKEHKHKDHKKDKEREKSKHGSRYWMGMKSLDGKVKKEKENGFASPPHMKIEPEEDFYHSPKLAKSLKRERDDDNDLDFKPKKIKTENDKKAKKRKQEDEFLFLFLWEEERYTDGVKWKFLEHKGPVFAPPYEPLPSNVKFYYDGKPMKLSPEAEEVATFFSKMLDHEYTTKDIFRKNFFKDWRKEMTSEEKAKITDLKKCNFTEMSEYFKGLSEARKAMTKEQKLKIKEENERLLQEYGFCIMDNHRERIANFRIEPPGLFRGRGDHPKMGMLKRRIRPQDIIINCSKNSKHPEPPPGTKWKEVRHDNKVTWLVSWTENIQGSIKYIMLNPSSRIKGEKDWQKYETARRLKKCVDRIRAQYREDWKSKEMRVRQRAVAIYFIDKLALRAGNEKEEGETADTVGCCSLRVEHIKLYPENEGQEYVVEFDFLGKDSIRYYNKVPVEKRVFKNLQLFMENKEPDDDLFDRLNTSVLNKHLQELMDGLSAKVFRTYNASITLQQQLKELTNEDENIPAKILAPPKTFEKSMQNLQAKIDAKRDQLANAKRDLKAAKADAKGLRDDKSKKTVETKRKAVQRIEEQLMKLEVQATDREENKQIALGTSKLNYLDPRISVAWCKKWGIPIEKIYNKTQREKFAWAIDMAEKDFEF
;
A
#
# COMPACT_ATOMS: atom_id res chain seq x y z
N ILE A 1 11.84 -55.61 -48.67
CA ILE A 1 13.27 -55.93 -48.90
C ILE A 1 13.87 -56.43 -47.58
N HIS A 2 14.97 -57.19 -47.59
CA HIS A 2 15.25 -58.29 -46.65
C HIS A 2 15.99 -57.97 -45.32
N TYR A 3 15.64 -58.77 -44.29
CA TYR A 3 16.46 -59.25 -43.15
C TYR A 3 17.11 -58.21 -42.19
N SER A 4 17.53 -58.54 -40.95
CA SER A 4 17.82 -59.86 -40.34
C SER A 4 17.39 -60.02 -38.86
N HIS A 5 17.41 -61.27 -38.34
CA HIS A 5 17.11 -61.67 -36.95
C HIS A 5 18.37 -61.94 -36.11
N LYS A 6 18.26 -61.86 -34.77
CA LYS A 6 18.43 -62.98 -33.77
C LYS A 6 18.41 -62.43 -32.32
N HIS A 7 17.48 -62.86 -31.44
CA HIS A 7 17.53 -64.02 -30.50
C HIS A 7 18.34 -63.75 -29.21
N LYS A 8 17.73 -63.77 -27.99
CA LYS A 8 17.49 -64.92 -27.06
C LYS A 8 18.77 -65.36 -26.30
N ASP A 9 18.78 -65.94 -25.09
CA ASP A 9 17.83 -66.27 -23.98
C ASP A 9 18.75 -66.67 -22.76
N LYS A 10 18.41 -66.83 -21.45
CA LYS A 10 17.27 -66.55 -20.53
C LYS A 10 17.65 -67.13 -19.12
N TYR A 11 16.69 -67.30 -18.19
CA TYR A 11 16.79 -67.96 -16.84
C TYR A 11 17.48 -67.10 -15.73
N LYS A 12 16.98 -66.97 -14.47
CA LYS A 12 16.48 -67.87 -13.38
C LYS A 12 17.63 -68.47 -12.53
N ASP A 13 17.56 -68.64 -11.20
CA ASP A 13 16.53 -68.34 -10.16
C ASP A 13 17.17 -68.43 -8.74
N LYS A 14 16.43 -68.11 -7.65
CA LYS A 14 16.69 -68.49 -6.22
C LYS A 14 17.92 -67.91 -5.47
N GLU A 15 18.03 -67.93 -4.13
CA GLU A 15 17.07 -67.63 -3.02
C GLU A 15 17.79 -67.59 -1.64
N HIS A 16 17.16 -66.97 -0.61
CA HIS A 16 17.38 -67.20 0.85
C HIS A 16 18.76 -66.81 1.47
N LYS A 17 18.93 -66.41 2.76
CA LYS A 17 18.08 -65.92 3.88
C LYS A 17 19.01 -65.47 5.05
N HIS A 18 18.47 -64.72 6.03
CA HIS A 18 18.97 -64.57 7.43
C HIS A 18 20.32 -63.85 7.71
N LYS A 19 20.54 -63.18 8.86
CA LYS A 19 19.64 -62.43 9.78
C LYS A 19 20.45 -61.58 10.79
N ASP A 20 19.83 -60.52 11.34
CA ASP A 20 19.92 -60.03 12.75
C ASP A 20 21.27 -60.19 13.51
N HIS A 21 22.03 -59.12 13.88
CA HIS A 21 21.84 -58.22 15.06
C HIS A 21 23.22 -57.54 15.40
N LYS A 22 23.45 -56.55 16.32
CA LYS A 22 22.68 -55.64 17.21
C LYS A 22 23.56 -54.44 17.72
N LYS A 23 22.91 -53.41 18.30
CA LYS A 23 23.17 -52.58 19.53
C LYS A 23 24.58 -52.55 20.20
N ASP A 24 25.04 -51.47 20.89
CA ASP A 24 24.41 -50.22 21.38
C ASP A 24 25.47 -49.16 21.86
N LYS A 25 25.01 -47.92 22.16
CA LYS A 25 25.49 -46.93 23.19
C LYS A 25 26.75 -46.02 23.01
N GLU A 26 26.51 -44.71 23.25
CA GLU A 26 27.31 -43.72 24.03
C GLU A 26 28.70 -43.24 23.51
N ARG A 27 29.28 -42.07 23.88
CA ARG A 27 28.79 -40.70 24.26
C ARG A 27 30.03 -39.74 24.28
N GLU A 28 29.81 -38.40 24.34
CA GLU A 28 30.84 -37.35 24.58
C GLU A 28 31.87 -37.09 23.45
N LYS A 29 32.75 -36.06 23.47
CA LYS A 29 32.61 -34.58 23.66
C LYS A 29 33.88 -33.87 23.12
N SER A 30 33.75 -32.63 22.63
CA SER A 30 34.84 -31.63 22.45
C SER A 30 35.94 -32.01 21.43
N LYS A 31 36.99 -31.21 21.14
CA LYS A 31 37.16 -29.79 20.73
C LYS A 31 38.60 -29.67 20.18
N HIS A 32 38.85 -28.80 19.19
CA HIS A 32 40.16 -28.54 18.54
C HIS A 32 40.73 -29.74 17.75
N GLY A 33 41.36 -29.60 16.57
CA GLY A 33 41.54 -28.45 15.66
C GLY A 33 42.91 -27.77 15.75
N SER A 34 43.81 -27.96 14.77
CA SER A 34 45.13 -27.28 14.70
C SER A 34 45.92 -27.48 13.38
N ARG A 35 46.31 -26.36 12.74
CA ARG A 35 47.53 -26.08 11.91
C ARG A 35 47.95 -26.98 10.72
N TYR A 36 48.10 -26.33 9.56
CA TYR A 36 49.40 -25.83 9.05
C TYR A 36 49.27 -24.27 9.01
N TRP A 37 50.20 -23.36 9.36
CA TRP A 37 51.68 -23.23 9.28
C TRP A 37 52.14 -22.93 7.82
N MET A 38 52.91 -21.86 7.49
CA MET A 38 53.86 -20.96 8.20
C MET A 38 53.69 -19.48 7.74
N GLY A 39 54.30 -18.42 8.31
CA GLY A 39 55.07 -18.24 9.56
C GLY A 39 56.08 -17.06 9.52
N MET A 40 56.35 -16.41 10.68
CA MET A 40 57.52 -15.53 11.02
C MET A 40 57.60 -14.14 10.31
N LYS A 41 58.18 -13.03 10.82
CA LYS A 41 58.86 -12.58 12.08
C LYS A 41 58.43 -11.09 12.30
N SER A 42 58.12 -10.52 13.48
CA SER A 42 58.86 -10.39 14.76
C SER A 42 59.89 -9.24 14.82
N LEU A 43 59.52 -8.07 15.38
CA LEU A 43 60.21 -7.36 16.49
C LEU A 43 59.46 -6.09 16.97
N ASP A 44 59.83 -5.58 18.15
CA ASP A 44 59.06 -4.63 18.98
C ASP A 44 59.35 -3.12 18.76
N GLY A 45 58.34 -2.29 19.07
CA GLY A 45 58.48 -0.83 19.21
C GLY A 45 57.17 -0.15 19.69
N LYS A 46 57.14 0.37 20.92
CA LYS A 46 55.92 0.99 21.51
C LYS A 46 55.76 2.46 21.10
N VAL A 47 54.54 2.89 20.74
CA VAL A 47 53.78 3.97 21.44
C VAL A 47 52.38 4.24 20.83
N LYS A 48 51.39 4.43 21.72
CA LYS A 48 50.06 5.07 21.59
C LYS A 48 49.35 5.12 20.21
N LYS A 49 48.34 4.25 20.10
CA LYS A 49 46.90 4.62 20.09
C LYS A 49 46.40 5.54 18.96
N GLU A 50 46.09 4.94 17.82
CA GLU A 50 44.94 5.34 17.00
C GLU A 50 44.18 4.09 16.52
N LYS A 51 42.92 4.22 16.09
CA LYS A 51 42.11 3.07 15.65
C LYS A 51 42.00 3.03 14.13
N GLU A 52 42.45 1.92 13.58
CA GLU A 52 42.25 1.53 12.19
C GLU A 52 40.79 1.57 11.73
N ASN A 53 40.67 1.91 10.44
CA ASN A 53 39.74 1.37 9.43
C ASN A 53 38.22 1.53 9.66
N GLY A 54 37.43 1.83 8.64
CA GLY A 54 37.75 1.76 7.20
C GLY A 54 36.81 0.81 6.46
N PHE A 55 35.52 0.85 6.78
CA PHE A 55 34.45 0.20 6.02
C PHE A 55 33.37 1.23 5.71
N ALA A 56 33.13 1.50 4.43
CA ALA A 56 32.10 2.44 4.00
C ALA A 56 30.72 1.77 4.07
N SER A 57 29.85 2.26 4.95
CA SER A 57 28.45 1.84 5.00
C SER A 57 27.66 2.39 3.79
N PRO A 58 26.72 1.62 3.21
CA PRO A 58 25.80 2.15 2.19
C PRO A 58 24.98 3.35 2.69
N PRO A 59 24.62 4.31 1.82
CA PRO A 59 23.93 5.53 2.23
C PRO A 59 22.54 5.26 2.83
N HIS A 60 22.26 5.99 3.91
CA HIS A 60 21.16 5.71 4.84
C HIS A 60 19.83 6.29 4.33
N MET A 61 19.03 5.49 3.62
CA MET A 61 17.66 5.88 3.23
C MET A 61 16.80 6.16 4.47
N LYS A 62 16.50 7.44 4.73
CA LYS A 62 15.51 7.87 5.71
C LYS A 62 14.19 8.14 4.98
N ILE A 63 13.21 7.25 5.16
CA ILE A 63 11.86 7.49 4.64
C ILE A 63 11.14 8.43 5.62
N GLU A 64 10.94 9.67 5.18
CA GLU A 64 10.17 10.70 5.89
C GLU A 64 8.65 10.43 5.81
N PRO A 65 7.84 10.99 6.74
CA PRO A 65 6.40 10.75 6.78
C PRO A 65 5.65 11.29 5.55
N GLU A 66 4.58 10.58 5.18
CA GLU A 66 3.63 11.02 4.13
C GLU A 66 2.97 12.36 4.50
N GLU A 67 2.54 13.11 3.47
CA GLU A 67 1.99 14.48 3.54
C GLU A 67 0.82 14.64 4.55
N ASP A 68 0.62 15.86 5.08
CA ASP A 68 -0.29 16.22 6.20
C ASP A 68 -1.76 15.71 6.03
N PHE A 69 -1.99 14.42 6.27
CA PHE A 69 -3.32 13.86 6.48
C PHE A 69 -3.89 14.41 7.79
N TYR A 70 -5.05 15.07 7.71
CA TYR A 70 -5.82 15.54 8.87
C TYR A 70 -6.45 14.37 9.68
N HIS A 71 -5.61 13.53 10.26
CA HIS A 71 -6.01 12.48 11.19
C HIS A 71 -6.34 13.08 12.56
N SER A 72 -7.64 13.25 12.84
CA SER A 72 -8.14 13.54 14.20
C SER A 72 -7.66 12.47 15.19
N PRO A 73 -6.78 12.79 16.17
CA PRO A 73 -6.28 11.80 17.10
C PRO A 73 -7.37 11.39 18.10
N LYS A 74 -7.82 10.13 18.04
CA LYS A 74 -8.65 9.56 19.11
C LYS A 74 -7.75 9.23 20.29
N LEU A 75 -7.95 9.95 21.39
CA LEU A 75 -7.12 9.85 22.59
C LEU A 75 -7.17 8.43 23.17
N ALA A 76 -6.03 7.74 23.23
CA ALA A 76 -5.85 6.65 24.17
C ALA A 76 -5.88 7.22 25.59
N LYS A 77 -6.58 6.57 26.53
CA LYS A 77 -6.58 7.01 27.93
C LYS A 77 -5.18 6.87 28.52
N SER A 78 -4.65 7.94 29.09
CA SER A 78 -3.44 7.89 29.91
C SER A 78 -3.69 7.10 31.20
N LEU A 79 -2.63 6.45 31.70
CA LEU A 79 -2.66 5.64 32.92
C LEU A 79 -3.04 6.49 34.14
N LYS A 80 -3.89 5.94 35.02
CA LYS A 80 -3.89 6.31 36.45
C LYS A 80 -2.82 5.46 37.15
N ARG A 81 -2.10 6.04 38.13
CA ARG A 81 -1.36 5.27 39.15
C ARG A 81 -2.34 4.65 40.15
N GLU A 82 -1.86 3.65 40.88
CA GLU A 82 -2.63 2.99 41.95
C GLU A 82 -3.03 3.95 43.07
N ARG A 83 -4.15 3.64 43.71
CA ARG A 83 -4.32 3.77 45.17
C ARG A 83 -5.36 2.78 45.65
N ASP A 84 -5.29 2.48 46.93
CA ASP A 84 -5.85 1.32 47.60
C ASP A 84 -7.38 1.39 47.80
N ASP A 85 -7.96 0.28 48.27
CA ASP A 85 -9.36 0.24 48.70
C ASP A 85 -9.61 1.19 49.88
N ASP A 86 -10.72 1.92 49.83
CA ASP A 86 -11.65 1.93 50.96
C ASP A 86 -13.06 2.37 50.52
N ASN A 87 -14.06 2.07 51.34
CA ASN A 87 -15.48 2.32 51.01
C ASN A 87 -15.88 3.78 51.28
N ASP A 88 -16.68 4.37 50.38
CA ASP A 88 -17.94 5.00 50.82
C ASP A 88 -18.97 5.17 49.68
N LEU A 89 -20.23 5.39 50.06
CA LEU A 89 -21.39 5.53 49.18
C LEU A 89 -21.76 7.01 48.95
N ASP A 90 -21.77 7.48 47.69
CA ASP A 90 -22.64 8.63 47.35
C ASP A 90 -23.06 8.70 45.87
N PHE A 91 -24.19 9.37 45.62
CA PHE A 91 -25.04 9.27 44.44
C PHE A 91 -24.76 10.40 43.44
N LYS A 92 -24.40 10.09 42.18
CA LYS A 92 -24.19 11.09 41.12
C LYS A 92 -25.33 11.16 40.09
N PRO A 93 -25.87 12.35 39.78
CA PRO A 93 -27.05 12.50 38.93
C PRO A 93 -26.78 12.17 37.46
N LYS A 94 -27.77 11.56 36.80
CA LYS A 94 -27.73 11.22 35.37
C LYS A 94 -27.82 12.49 34.51
N LYS A 95 -26.79 12.81 33.72
CA LYS A 95 -26.90 13.85 32.68
C LYS A 95 -28.00 13.49 31.67
N ILE A 96 -28.97 14.39 31.51
CA ILE A 96 -30.04 14.28 30.52
C ILE A 96 -29.43 14.41 29.12
N LYS A 97 -29.81 13.51 28.21
CA LYS A 97 -29.46 13.59 26.78
C LYS A 97 -30.50 14.44 26.06
N THR A 98 -30.08 15.58 25.55
CA THR A 98 -30.90 16.49 24.74
C THR A 98 -31.40 15.82 23.46
N GLU A 99 -32.50 16.34 22.90
CA GLU A 99 -33.14 15.76 21.71
C GLU A 99 -32.22 15.70 20.49
N ASN A 100 -31.36 16.70 20.28
CA ASN A 100 -30.48 16.76 19.10
C ASN A 100 -29.50 15.59 19.05
N ASP A 101 -28.97 15.13 20.18
CA ASP A 101 -28.13 13.91 20.24
C ASP A 101 -28.92 12.66 19.84
N LYS A 102 -30.20 12.58 20.22
CA LYS A 102 -31.09 11.46 19.84
C LYS A 102 -31.43 11.51 18.35
N LYS A 103 -31.82 12.67 17.81
CA LYS A 103 -32.11 12.90 16.38
C LYS A 103 -30.88 12.66 15.50
N ALA A 104 -29.69 13.11 15.93
CA ALA A 104 -28.43 12.87 15.22
C ALA A 104 -28.00 11.38 15.25
N LYS A 105 -28.32 10.64 16.33
CA LYS A 105 -28.14 9.18 16.35
C LYS A 105 -29.14 8.46 15.45
N LYS A 106 -30.42 8.83 15.49
CA LYS A 106 -31.48 8.20 14.67
C LYS A 106 -31.19 8.39 13.18
N ARG A 107 -30.87 9.62 12.75
CA ARG A 107 -30.45 9.90 11.36
C ARG A 107 -29.22 9.09 10.94
N LYS A 108 -28.21 8.92 11.80
CA LYS A 108 -27.07 8.04 11.48
C LYS A 108 -27.46 6.58 11.34
N GLN A 109 -28.43 6.10 12.13
CA GLN A 109 -28.95 4.75 11.99
C GLN A 109 -29.77 4.59 10.72
N GLU A 110 -30.57 5.60 10.34
CA GLU A 110 -31.35 5.63 9.09
C GLU A 110 -30.44 5.74 7.85
N ASP A 111 -29.41 6.59 7.90
CA ASP A 111 -28.33 6.68 6.89
C ASP A 111 -27.57 5.34 6.75
N GLU A 112 -27.25 4.66 7.86
CA GLU A 112 -26.59 3.34 7.84
C GLU A 112 -27.54 2.22 7.39
N PHE A 113 -28.87 2.34 7.59
CA PHE A 113 -29.86 1.36 7.14
C PHE A 113 -30.18 1.46 5.65
N LEU A 114 -30.32 2.68 5.13
CA LEU A 114 -30.53 2.92 3.69
C LEU A 114 -29.34 2.39 2.87
N PHE A 115 -28.14 2.46 3.44
CA PHE A 115 -26.89 2.01 2.82
C PHE A 115 -26.81 0.49 2.55
N LEU A 116 -27.66 -0.33 3.17
CA LEU A 116 -27.59 -1.79 3.09
C LEU A 116 -28.17 -2.39 1.80
N PHE A 117 -28.97 -1.64 1.02
CA PHE A 117 -29.77 -2.19 -0.08
C PHE A 117 -29.49 -1.58 -1.47
N LEU A 118 -28.57 -0.60 -1.60
CA LEU A 118 -28.26 0.07 -2.89
C LEU A 118 -27.70 -0.85 -3.99
N TRP A 119 -27.36 -2.10 -3.66
CA TRP A 119 -26.86 -3.13 -4.57
C TRP A 119 -27.91 -4.19 -4.95
N GLU A 120 -29.12 -4.10 -4.39
CA GLU A 120 -30.31 -4.84 -4.84
C GLU A 120 -31.14 -4.04 -5.87
N GLU A 121 -30.89 -2.74 -6.00
CA GLU A 121 -31.54 -1.87 -6.99
C GLU A 121 -31.24 -2.30 -8.45
N GLU A 122 -32.22 -2.10 -9.35
CA GLU A 122 -32.05 -2.39 -10.77
C GLU A 122 -30.93 -1.55 -11.42
N ARG A 123 -30.14 -2.19 -12.29
CA ARG A 123 -28.99 -1.57 -12.96
C ARG A 123 -29.39 -0.73 -14.16
N TYR A 124 -28.71 0.40 -14.36
CA TYR A 124 -28.79 1.15 -15.62
C TYR A 124 -28.10 0.41 -16.78
N THR A 125 -28.91 -0.07 -17.72
CA THR A 125 -28.49 -0.74 -18.96
C THR A 125 -27.78 0.21 -19.93
N ASP A 126 -28.30 1.42 -20.11
CA ASP A 126 -28.05 2.25 -21.31
C ASP A 126 -26.77 3.11 -21.23
N GLY A 127 -25.76 2.67 -20.49
CA GLY A 127 -24.53 3.43 -20.26
C GLY A 127 -24.69 4.66 -19.33
N VAL A 128 -25.92 5.14 -19.10
CA VAL A 128 -26.28 6.13 -18.07
C VAL A 128 -25.76 5.73 -16.69
N LYS A 129 -25.36 6.71 -15.87
CA LYS A 129 -24.79 6.49 -14.54
C LYS A 129 -25.64 7.07 -13.40
N TRP A 130 -26.44 8.09 -13.69
CA TRP A 130 -27.39 8.70 -12.76
C TRP A 130 -28.54 9.36 -13.57
N LYS A 131 -29.70 9.48 -12.94
CA LYS A 131 -30.86 10.28 -13.41
C LYS A 131 -30.88 11.66 -12.74
N PHE A 132 -30.44 11.76 -11.48
CA PHE A 132 -30.32 13.02 -10.75
C PHE A 132 -28.96 13.13 -10.04
N LEU A 133 -28.41 14.35 -9.99
CA LEU A 133 -27.14 14.71 -9.34
C LEU A 133 -27.16 16.19 -8.93
N GLU A 134 -27.08 16.46 -7.63
CA GLU A 134 -26.89 17.80 -7.03
C GLU A 134 -25.71 17.80 -6.05
N HIS A 135 -24.90 18.87 -6.04
CA HIS A 135 -23.80 19.06 -5.10
C HIS A 135 -23.43 20.54 -4.91
N LYS A 136 -22.81 20.90 -3.77
CA LYS A 136 -22.34 22.27 -3.50
C LYS A 136 -21.08 22.70 -4.26
N GLY A 137 -20.44 21.80 -4.99
CA GLY A 137 -19.22 22.09 -5.77
C GLY A 137 -17.94 21.88 -4.95
N PRO A 138 -16.79 22.35 -5.45
CA PRO A 138 -15.51 22.18 -4.78
C PRO A 138 -15.28 23.20 -3.67
N VAL A 139 -14.53 22.80 -2.64
CA VAL A 139 -13.88 23.73 -1.71
C VAL A 139 -12.49 24.06 -2.23
N PHE A 140 -12.22 25.35 -2.45
CA PHE A 140 -10.91 25.84 -2.87
C PHE A 140 -9.87 25.75 -1.75
N ALA A 141 -8.59 25.68 -2.13
CA ALA A 141 -7.50 25.86 -1.17
C ALA A 141 -7.52 27.30 -0.61
N PRO A 142 -7.22 27.50 0.69
CA PRO A 142 -7.23 28.83 1.32
C PRO A 142 -6.29 29.80 0.59
N PRO A 143 -6.57 31.11 0.61
CA PRO A 143 -5.69 32.12 0.01
C PRO A 143 -4.28 32.07 0.63
N TYR A 144 -3.31 32.68 -0.04
CA TYR A 144 -1.97 32.81 0.53
C TYR A 144 -1.98 33.83 1.68
N GLU A 145 -1.36 33.45 2.80
CA GLU A 145 -1.06 34.34 3.92
C GLU A 145 0.42 34.76 3.82
N PRO A 146 0.73 36.04 3.52
CA PRO A 146 2.10 36.51 3.39
C PRO A 146 2.94 36.32 4.67
N LEU A 147 4.26 36.24 4.50
CA LEU A 147 5.17 36.11 5.63
C LEU A 147 5.14 37.37 6.53
N PRO A 148 5.21 37.20 7.87
CA PRO A 148 5.26 38.33 8.78
C PRO A 148 6.60 39.06 8.65
N SER A 149 6.60 40.39 8.83
CA SER A 149 7.75 41.28 8.56
C SER A 149 9.06 40.95 9.31
N ASN A 150 9.02 40.06 10.29
CA ASN A 150 10.17 39.54 11.03
C ASN A 150 10.82 38.29 10.40
N VAL A 151 10.28 37.77 9.29
CA VAL A 151 10.80 36.63 8.52
C VAL A 151 11.19 37.14 7.14
N LYS A 152 12.46 36.98 6.77
CA LYS A 152 13.07 37.57 5.58
C LYS A 152 13.61 36.50 4.65
N PHE A 153 13.50 36.77 3.35
CA PHE A 153 14.28 36.11 2.32
C PHE A 153 15.60 36.88 2.12
N TYR A 154 16.69 36.18 1.79
CA TYR A 154 17.98 36.80 1.49
C TYR A 154 18.50 36.34 0.13
N TYR A 155 19.07 37.27 -0.61
CA TYR A 155 19.76 37.02 -1.87
C TYR A 155 21.16 37.62 -1.82
N ASP A 156 22.17 36.80 -2.09
CA ASP A 156 23.59 37.20 -2.06
C ASP A 156 24.00 37.85 -0.71
N GLY A 157 23.47 37.29 0.38
CA GLY A 157 23.64 37.77 1.76
C GLY A 157 22.77 38.98 2.14
N LYS A 158 22.08 39.62 1.20
CA LYS A 158 21.28 40.84 1.45
C LYS A 158 19.80 40.51 1.63
N PRO A 159 19.11 41.06 2.64
CA PRO A 159 17.68 40.84 2.82
C PRO A 159 16.87 41.46 1.69
N MET A 160 15.87 40.75 1.18
CA MET A 160 15.01 41.17 0.08
C MET A 160 13.57 40.77 0.37
N LYS A 161 12.65 41.72 0.24
CA LYS A 161 11.21 41.42 0.25
C LYS A 161 10.77 40.99 -1.15
N LEU A 162 10.00 39.92 -1.23
CA LEU A 162 9.43 39.39 -2.48
C LEU A 162 8.02 39.96 -2.75
N SER A 163 7.57 39.86 -3.99
CA SER A 163 6.16 39.99 -4.35
C SER A 163 5.34 38.81 -3.77
N PRO A 164 4.04 38.97 -3.44
CA PRO A 164 3.24 37.90 -2.82
C PRO A 164 3.22 36.59 -3.63
N GLU A 165 3.20 36.70 -4.96
CA GLU A 165 3.23 35.59 -5.90
C GLU A 165 4.59 34.85 -5.88
N ALA A 166 5.70 35.60 -5.90
CA ALA A 166 7.03 35.02 -5.76
C ALA A 166 7.28 34.47 -4.34
N GLU A 167 6.69 35.07 -3.32
CA GLU A 167 6.79 34.64 -1.93
C GLU A 167 6.04 33.33 -1.70
N GLU A 168 4.77 33.18 -2.14
CA GLU A 168 4.00 31.92 -2.04
C GLU A 168 4.83 30.75 -2.60
N VAL A 169 5.39 30.93 -3.80
CA VAL A 169 6.22 29.93 -4.50
C VAL A 169 7.54 29.65 -3.77
N ALA A 170 8.21 30.69 -3.26
CA ALA A 170 9.41 30.53 -2.44
C ALA A 170 9.12 29.71 -1.16
N THR A 171 7.97 29.92 -0.51
CA THR A 171 7.62 29.13 0.69
C THR A 171 7.54 27.63 0.42
N PHE A 172 7.14 27.20 -0.78
CA PHE A 172 7.06 25.77 -1.11
C PHE A 172 8.44 25.11 -1.13
N PHE A 173 9.47 25.83 -1.57
CA PHE A 173 10.86 25.35 -1.52
C PHE A 173 11.39 25.40 -0.07
N SER A 174 11.15 26.49 0.68
CA SER A 174 11.54 26.62 2.10
C SER A 174 10.98 25.50 2.98
N LYS A 175 9.72 25.09 2.73
CA LYS A 175 9.03 23.97 3.41
C LYS A 175 9.61 22.59 3.07
N MET A 176 10.49 22.49 2.07
CA MET A 176 11.13 21.25 1.62
C MET A 176 12.67 21.27 1.76
N LEU A 177 13.26 22.29 2.37
CA LEU A 177 14.70 22.52 2.39
C LEU A 177 15.52 21.36 3.01
N ASP A 178 14.95 20.62 3.96
CA ASP A 178 15.59 19.45 4.59
C ASP A 178 15.45 18.17 3.74
N HIS A 179 14.56 18.16 2.73
CA HIS A 179 14.15 16.96 1.99
C HIS A 179 15.02 16.77 0.73
N GLU A 180 15.47 15.53 0.51
CA GLU A 180 16.26 15.06 -0.64
C GLU A 180 15.87 15.65 -2.02
N TYR A 181 14.59 15.90 -2.30
CA TYR A 181 14.19 16.53 -3.56
C TYR A 181 14.91 17.87 -3.82
N THR A 182 15.24 18.65 -2.80
CA THR A 182 15.92 19.94 -2.97
C THR A 182 17.42 19.84 -3.27
N THR A 183 18.03 18.65 -3.14
CA THR A 183 19.40 18.39 -3.61
C THR A 183 19.43 17.93 -5.07
N LYS A 184 18.35 17.33 -5.59
CA LYS A 184 18.27 16.86 -6.98
C LYS A 184 18.28 18.02 -7.99
N ASP A 185 19.23 18.00 -8.90
CA ASP A 185 19.43 19.05 -9.91
C ASP A 185 18.21 19.31 -10.80
N ILE A 186 17.47 18.26 -11.20
CA ILE A 186 16.25 18.38 -12.01
C ILE A 186 15.21 19.22 -11.26
N PHE A 187 14.98 18.89 -9.98
CA PHE A 187 14.06 19.62 -9.11
C PHE A 187 14.46 21.08 -8.96
N ARG A 188 15.75 21.35 -8.70
CA ARG A 188 16.30 22.70 -8.55
C ARG A 188 16.15 23.54 -9.83
N LYS A 189 16.47 22.96 -10.99
CA LYS A 189 16.36 23.60 -12.32
C LYS A 189 14.92 23.95 -12.65
N ASN A 190 14.00 23.00 -12.49
CA ASN A 190 12.56 23.22 -12.76
C ASN A 190 11.92 24.20 -11.79
N PHE A 191 12.22 24.09 -10.48
CA PHE A 191 11.76 25.06 -9.48
C PHE A 191 12.18 26.47 -9.86
N PHE A 192 13.47 26.69 -10.15
CA PHE A 192 13.98 28.02 -10.48
C PHE A 192 13.38 28.57 -11.78
N LYS A 193 13.19 27.71 -12.79
CA LYS A 193 12.54 28.05 -14.07
C LYS A 193 11.09 28.49 -13.92
N ASP A 194 10.33 27.85 -13.03
CA ASP A 194 8.92 28.21 -12.78
C ASP A 194 8.77 29.36 -11.79
N TRP A 195 9.55 29.39 -10.70
CA TRP A 195 9.56 30.50 -9.74
C TRP A 195 9.92 31.83 -10.42
N ARG A 196 10.90 31.82 -11.34
CA ARG A 196 11.21 32.99 -12.19
C ARG A 196 10.09 33.43 -13.13
N LYS A 197 9.00 32.68 -13.34
CA LYS A 197 7.85 33.17 -14.13
C LYS A 197 6.98 34.11 -13.29
N GLU A 198 6.68 33.70 -12.07
CA GLU A 198 5.75 34.36 -11.15
C GLU A 198 6.37 35.60 -10.44
N MET A 199 7.70 35.79 -10.54
CA MET A 199 8.42 37.02 -10.13
C MET A 199 8.05 38.27 -10.94
N THR A 200 8.20 39.46 -10.34
CA THR A 200 8.22 40.75 -11.07
C THR A 200 9.49 40.92 -11.92
N SER A 201 9.49 41.88 -12.85
CA SER A 201 10.66 42.19 -13.69
C SER A 201 11.89 42.60 -12.89
N GLU A 202 11.72 43.29 -11.76
CA GLU A 202 12.82 43.66 -10.87
C GLU A 202 13.42 42.45 -10.15
N GLU A 203 12.58 41.55 -9.62
CA GLU A 203 13.02 40.32 -8.98
C GLU A 203 13.74 39.41 -9.99
N LYS A 204 13.22 39.31 -11.22
CA LYS A 204 13.85 38.60 -12.34
C LYS A 204 15.26 39.13 -12.65
N ALA A 205 15.46 40.45 -12.60
CA ALA A 205 16.77 41.07 -12.84
C ALA A 205 17.77 40.83 -11.69
N LYS A 206 17.28 40.86 -10.43
CA LYS A 206 18.11 40.69 -9.23
C LYS A 206 18.47 39.21 -8.96
N ILE A 207 17.47 38.32 -9.03
CA ILE A 207 17.57 36.90 -8.65
C ILE A 207 17.99 36.08 -9.87
N THR A 208 19.29 35.82 -10.02
CA THR A 208 19.91 35.15 -11.19
C THR A 208 20.40 33.74 -10.91
N ASP A 209 20.81 33.40 -9.68
CA ASP A 209 21.22 32.03 -9.30
C ASP A 209 20.49 31.55 -8.02
N LEU A 210 19.90 30.35 -8.08
CA LEU A 210 19.31 29.67 -6.93
C LEU A 210 20.33 29.41 -5.81
N LYS A 211 21.62 29.25 -6.10
CA LYS A 211 22.66 29.06 -5.08
C LYS A 211 22.91 30.32 -4.22
N LYS A 212 22.59 31.51 -4.73
CA LYS A 212 22.66 32.78 -3.99
C LYS A 212 21.40 33.06 -3.14
N CYS A 213 20.34 32.26 -3.30
CA CYS A 213 19.09 32.40 -2.56
C CYS A 213 19.16 31.65 -1.22
N ASN A 214 18.93 32.34 -0.10
CA ASN A 214 18.82 31.70 1.21
C ASN A 214 17.37 31.63 1.69
N PHE A 215 16.94 30.42 2.05
CA PHE A 215 15.59 30.09 2.51
C PHE A 215 15.56 29.60 3.98
N THR A 216 16.66 29.66 4.74
CA THR A 216 16.73 29.09 6.11
C THR A 216 15.73 29.74 7.06
N GLU A 217 15.69 31.07 7.15
CA GLU A 217 14.80 31.82 8.06
C GLU A 217 13.31 31.52 7.78
N MET A 218 12.96 31.39 6.49
CA MET A 218 11.63 30.93 6.05
C MET A 218 11.35 29.48 6.46
N SER A 219 12.34 28.59 6.35
CA SER A 219 12.21 27.17 6.74
C SER A 219 12.04 27.01 8.25
N GLU A 220 12.83 27.74 9.04
CA GLU A 220 12.75 27.81 10.50
C GLU A 220 11.39 28.32 10.98
N TYR A 221 10.84 29.35 10.32
CA TYR A 221 9.48 29.81 10.56
C TYR A 221 8.43 28.71 10.32
N PHE A 222 8.51 27.95 9.22
CA PHE A 222 7.57 26.85 8.97
C PHE A 222 7.75 25.65 9.90
N LYS A 223 8.98 25.39 10.39
CA LYS A 223 9.27 24.42 11.46
C LYS A 223 8.60 24.85 12.77
N GLY A 224 8.81 26.11 13.20
CA GLY A 224 8.14 26.70 14.35
C GLY A 224 6.61 26.67 14.25
N LEU A 225 6.03 26.97 13.08
CA LEU A 225 4.59 26.82 12.84
C LEU A 225 4.11 25.36 12.89
N SER A 226 4.94 24.38 12.55
CA SER A 226 4.62 22.95 12.73
C SER A 226 4.59 22.56 14.21
N GLU A 227 5.55 23.06 14.99
CA GLU A 227 5.65 22.83 16.43
C GLU A 227 4.54 23.54 17.22
N ALA A 228 4.23 24.79 16.90
CA ALA A 228 3.08 25.52 17.45
C ALA A 228 1.76 24.79 17.16
N ARG A 229 1.55 24.29 15.93
CA ARG A 229 0.37 23.46 15.59
C ARG A 229 0.30 22.16 16.41
N LYS A 230 1.44 21.52 16.69
CA LYS A 230 1.52 20.35 17.59
C LYS A 230 1.22 20.75 19.05
N ALA A 231 1.67 21.91 19.49
CA ALA A 231 1.49 22.45 20.85
C ALA A 231 0.09 23.02 21.15
N MET A 232 -0.72 23.38 20.14
CA MET A 232 -2.06 23.97 20.30
C MET A 232 -2.92 23.32 21.39
N THR A 233 -3.73 24.13 22.09
CA THR A 233 -4.59 23.66 23.18
C THR A 233 -5.68 22.69 22.67
N LYS A 234 -6.29 21.94 23.60
CA LYS A 234 -7.41 21.04 23.28
C LYS A 234 -8.61 21.80 22.70
N GLU A 235 -8.82 23.04 23.12
CA GLU A 235 -9.92 23.90 22.68
C GLU A 235 -9.68 24.46 21.27
N GLN A 236 -8.46 24.91 20.96
CA GLN A 236 -8.08 25.32 19.60
C GLN A 236 -8.26 24.14 18.61
N LYS A 237 -7.75 22.96 18.99
CA LYS A 237 -7.91 21.71 18.22
C LYS A 237 -9.37 21.27 18.09
N LEU A 238 -10.23 21.57 19.06
CA LEU A 238 -11.67 21.28 18.98
C LEU A 238 -12.38 22.23 17.99
N LYS A 239 -12.15 23.55 18.09
CA LYS A 239 -12.74 24.54 17.17
C LYS A 239 -12.39 24.24 15.70
N ILE A 240 -11.12 23.97 15.42
CA ILE A 240 -10.65 23.58 14.07
C ILE A 240 -11.34 22.30 13.59
N LYS A 241 -11.59 21.33 14.49
CA LYS A 241 -12.29 20.08 14.15
C LYS A 241 -13.78 20.32 13.86
N GLU A 242 -14.45 21.17 14.64
CA GLU A 242 -15.86 21.52 14.45
C GLU A 242 -16.09 22.26 13.13
N GLU A 243 -15.19 23.18 12.77
CA GLU A 243 -15.19 23.87 11.47
C GLU A 243 -14.96 22.88 10.30
N ASN A 244 -14.00 21.96 10.44
CA ASN A 244 -13.77 20.91 9.45
C ASN A 244 -14.98 19.95 9.33
N GLU A 245 -15.70 19.67 10.41
CA GLU A 245 -16.93 18.87 10.40
C GLU A 245 -18.12 19.63 9.77
N ARG A 246 -18.22 20.95 9.96
CA ARG A 246 -19.19 21.80 9.24
C ARG A 246 -18.94 21.77 7.74
N LEU A 247 -17.72 22.04 7.30
CA LEU A 247 -17.32 21.97 5.88
C LEU A 247 -17.60 20.58 5.27
N LEU A 248 -17.40 19.51 6.05
CA LEU A 248 -17.71 18.14 5.61
C LEU A 248 -19.22 17.90 5.44
N GLN A 249 -20.09 18.49 6.26
CA GLN A 249 -21.54 18.34 6.08
C GLN A 249 -22.08 19.13 4.89
N GLU A 250 -21.48 20.29 4.61
CA GLU A 250 -21.90 21.22 3.55
C GLU A 250 -21.39 20.80 2.15
N TYR A 251 -20.10 20.46 2.03
CA TYR A 251 -19.44 20.13 0.74
C TYR A 251 -19.02 18.66 0.60
N GLY A 252 -19.04 17.87 1.68
CA GLY A 252 -18.58 16.47 1.66
C GLY A 252 -19.60 15.46 1.13
N PHE A 253 -20.77 15.91 0.69
CA PHE A 253 -21.88 15.07 0.24
C PHE A 253 -22.55 15.65 -1.02
N CYS A 254 -23.17 14.76 -1.79
CA CYS A 254 -24.04 15.08 -2.92
C CYS A 254 -25.36 14.30 -2.79
N ILE A 255 -26.38 14.74 -3.52
CA ILE A 255 -27.59 13.94 -3.75
C ILE A 255 -27.45 13.32 -5.13
N MET A 256 -27.54 11.99 -5.22
CA MET A 256 -27.52 11.26 -6.49
C MET A 256 -28.64 10.21 -6.48
N ASP A 257 -29.53 10.24 -7.47
CA ASP A 257 -30.69 9.35 -7.56
C ASP A 257 -31.47 9.21 -6.23
N ASN A 258 -31.79 10.35 -5.61
CA ASN A 258 -32.42 10.51 -4.28
C ASN A 258 -31.56 10.08 -3.06
N HIS A 259 -30.42 9.41 -3.25
CA HIS A 259 -29.52 8.99 -2.18
C HIS A 259 -28.49 10.07 -1.80
N ARG A 260 -28.20 10.25 -0.50
CA ARG A 260 -27.18 11.20 -0.02
C ARG A 260 -25.80 10.54 0.07
N GLU A 261 -25.09 10.51 -1.06
CA GLU A 261 -23.76 9.91 -1.13
C GLU A 261 -22.64 10.85 -0.63
N ARG A 262 -21.57 10.25 -0.09
CA ARG A 262 -20.37 10.99 0.33
C ARG A 262 -19.43 11.20 -0.86
N ILE A 263 -18.82 12.38 -0.95
CA ILE A 263 -17.78 12.70 -1.93
C ILE A 263 -16.41 12.19 -1.42
N ALA A 264 -15.49 11.81 -2.32
CA ALA A 264 -14.16 11.34 -1.94
C ALA A 264 -13.28 12.52 -1.45
N ASN A 265 -12.90 13.40 -2.38
CA ASN A 265 -12.06 14.57 -2.14
C ASN A 265 -12.81 15.81 -2.64
N PHE A 266 -13.59 16.46 -1.77
CA PHE A 266 -14.33 17.68 -2.12
C PHE A 266 -13.46 18.95 -2.10
N ARG A 267 -12.23 18.85 -1.58
CA ARG A 267 -11.23 19.93 -1.56
C ARG A 267 -10.32 19.81 -2.79
N ILE A 268 -10.07 20.94 -3.46
CA ILE A 268 -9.09 21.04 -4.55
C ILE A 268 -7.67 20.91 -3.97
N GLU A 269 -6.75 20.29 -4.73
CA GLU A 269 -5.33 20.19 -4.37
C GLU A 269 -4.71 21.59 -4.24
N PRO A 270 -4.01 21.92 -3.14
CA PRO A 270 -3.36 23.22 -2.99
C PRO A 270 -2.17 23.39 -3.96
N PRO A 271 -1.80 24.65 -4.28
CA PRO A 271 -0.57 24.92 -5.01
C PRO A 271 0.67 24.40 -4.26
N GLY A 272 1.74 24.15 -5.00
CA GLY A 272 2.98 23.59 -4.45
C GLY A 272 3.88 23.01 -5.54
N LEU A 273 5.05 22.50 -5.17
CA LEU A 273 5.96 21.88 -6.14
C LEU A 273 5.53 20.45 -6.48
N PHE A 274 5.64 20.06 -7.74
CA PHE A 274 5.39 18.70 -8.21
C PHE A 274 6.59 17.81 -7.83
N ARG A 275 6.35 16.79 -7.01
CA ARG A 275 7.41 15.88 -6.53
C ARG A 275 7.73 14.74 -7.51
N GLY A 276 6.74 14.28 -8.27
CA GLY A 276 6.86 13.07 -9.09
C GLY A 276 7.03 11.79 -8.25
N ARG A 277 7.56 10.74 -8.88
CA ARG A 277 8.08 9.50 -8.26
C ARG A 277 9.26 9.01 -9.08
N GLY A 278 10.27 8.43 -8.43
CA GLY A 278 11.57 8.18 -9.06
C GLY A 278 12.18 9.46 -9.62
N ASP A 279 12.99 9.33 -10.67
CA ASP A 279 13.64 10.44 -11.34
C ASP A 279 12.75 11.05 -12.44
N HIS A 280 11.59 11.56 -12.01
CA HIS A 280 10.61 12.17 -12.88
C HIS A 280 11.12 13.49 -13.47
N PRO A 281 11.18 13.66 -14.81
CA PRO A 281 11.81 14.82 -15.46
C PRO A 281 11.15 16.15 -15.10
N LYS A 282 9.83 16.14 -14.84
CA LYS A 282 9.05 17.30 -14.37
C LYS A 282 9.08 17.58 -12.85
N MET A 283 9.90 16.87 -12.06
CA MET A 283 10.01 17.16 -10.62
C MET A 283 10.47 18.61 -10.38
N GLY A 284 9.96 19.27 -9.36
CA GLY A 284 10.25 20.68 -9.02
C GLY A 284 9.38 21.71 -9.73
N MET A 285 8.65 21.34 -10.79
CA MET A 285 7.72 22.27 -11.48
C MET A 285 6.58 22.74 -10.57
N LEU A 286 6.06 23.94 -10.82
CA LEU A 286 5.02 24.57 -10.00
C LEU A 286 3.62 24.05 -10.36
N LYS A 287 2.97 23.34 -9.43
CA LYS A 287 1.52 23.10 -9.48
C LYS A 287 0.81 24.40 -9.13
N ARG A 288 0.09 24.96 -10.08
CA ARG A 288 -0.57 26.26 -9.95
C ARG A 288 -1.86 26.18 -9.14
N ARG A 289 -2.23 27.31 -8.54
CA ARG A 289 -3.48 27.50 -7.79
C ARG A 289 -4.66 27.53 -8.76
N ILE A 290 -5.44 26.43 -8.77
CA ILE A 290 -6.64 26.28 -9.60
C ILE A 290 -7.70 27.32 -9.22
N ARG A 291 -8.24 28.03 -10.20
CA ARG A 291 -9.24 29.09 -10.06
C ARG A 291 -10.64 28.60 -10.49
N PRO A 292 -11.74 29.31 -10.12
CA PRO A 292 -13.09 28.97 -10.61
C PRO A 292 -13.18 28.88 -12.14
N GLN A 293 -12.42 29.71 -12.85
CA GLN A 293 -12.35 29.76 -14.32
C GLN A 293 -11.64 28.54 -14.95
N ASP A 294 -10.99 27.68 -14.15
CA ASP A 294 -10.40 26.41 -14.59
C ASP A 294 -11.35 25.22 -14.37
N ILE A 295 -12.36 25.40 -13.51
CA ILE A 295 -13.24 24.35 -12.96
C ILE A 295 -14.48 24.16 -13.85
N ILE A 296 -14.72 22.90 -14.22
CA ILE A 296 -15.92 22.44 -14.91
C ILE A 296 -16.81 21.66 -13.94
N ILE A 297 -18.07 22.06 -13.85
CA ILE A 297 -19.11 21.46 -12.99
C ILE A 297 -19.94 20.44 -13.79
N ASN A 298 -20.40 19.36 -13.14
CA ASN A 298 -21.33 18.39 -13.72
C ASN A 298 -22.47 18.01 -12.75
N CYS A 299 -23.68 18.45 -13.07
CA CYS A 299 -24.88 18.26 -12.26
C CYS A 299 -26.12 18.05 -13.15
N SER A 300 -27.29 17.80 -12.60
CA SER A 300 -28.51 17.65 -13.42
C SER A 300 -29.11 18.99 -13.83
N LYS A 301 -29.72 19.06 -15.03
CA LYS A 301 -30.40 20.27 -15.57
C LYS A 301 -31.49 20.84 -14.66
N ASN A 302 -32.02 20.02 -13.76
CA ASN A 302 -33.09 20.30 -12.79
C ASN A 302 -32.59 20.28 -11.33
N SER A 303 -31.28 20.31 -11.09
CA SER A 303 -30.69 20.43 -9.75
C SER A 303 -30.42 21.90 -9.40
N LYS A 304 -30.26 22.24 -8.11
CA LYS A 304 -29.65 23.52 -7.76
C LYS A 304 -28.16 23.48 -8.13
N HIS A 305 -27.81 24.15 -9.22
CA HIS A 305 -26.42 24.33 -9.66
C HIS A 305 -25.57 24.98 -8.54
N PRO A 306 -24.31 24.57 -8.34
CA PRO A 306 -23.41 25.21 -7.39
C PRO A 306 -23.02 26.62 -7.88
N GLU A 307 -23.14 27.59 -6.99
CA GLU A 307 -22.75 28.98 -7.27
C GLU A 307 -21.21 29.13 -7.14
N PRO A 308 -20.55 29.85 -8.06
CA PRO A 308 -19.12 30.13 -7.95
C PRO A 308 -18.83 31.15 -6.83
N PRO A 309 -17.59 31.24 -6.32
CA PRO A 309 -17.20 32.29 -5.38
C PRO A 309 -17.55 33.69 -5.90
N PRO A 310 -17.96 34.64 -5.02
CA PRO A 310 -18.41 35.98 -5.44
C PRO A 310 -17.42 36.69 -6.38
N GLY A 311 -17.95 37.30 -7.45
CA GLY A 311 -17.15 37.97 -8.48
C GLY A 311 -16.43 37.04 -9.45
N THR A 312 -16.63 35.72 -9.38
CA THR A 312 -16.01 34.74 -10.29
C THR A 312 -17.05 33.93 -11.08
N LYS A 313 -16.59 33.16 -12.07
CA LYS A 313 -17.42 32.24 -12.86
C LYS A 313 -16.72 30.89 -13.03
N TRP A 314 -17.51 29.83 -13.15
CA TRP A 314 -17.03 28.52 -13.58
C TRP A 314 -16.49 28.58 -15.02
N LYS A 315 -15.64 27.63 -15.40
CA LYS A 315 -15.23 27.42 -16.80
C LYS A 315 -16.41 27.00 -17.67
N GLU A 316 -17.19 26.07 -17.16
CA GLU A 316 -18.30 25.39 -17.83
C GLU A 316 -19.19 24.73 -16.76
N VAL A 317 -20.51 24.69 -17.01
CA VAL A 317 -21.45 23.83 -16.28
C VAL A 317 -22.08 22.90 -17.31
N ARG A 318 -21.89 21.58 -17.12
CA ARG A 318 -22.44 20.54 -18.00
C ARG A 318 -23.33 19.55 -17.26
N HIS A 319 -23.99 18.71 -18.04
CA HIS A 319 -25.05 17.81 -17.61
C HIS A 319 -24.88 16.41 -18.26
N ASP A 320 -23.66 15.88 -18.18
CA ASP A 320 -23.30 14.58 -18.75
C ASP A 320 -23.55 13.45 -17.75
N ASN A 321 -24.61 12.69 -17.99
CA ASN A 321 -25.02 11.56 -17.17
C ASN A 321 -24.35 10.22 -17.54
N LYS A 322 -23.44 10.20 -18.53
CA LYS A 322 -22.65 9.02 -18.89
C LYS A 322 -21.38 8.89 -18.04
N VAL A 323 -21.00 9.95 -17.33
CA VAL A 323 -19.79 10.03 -16.49
C VAL A 323 -20.10 10.06 -14.98
N THR A 324 -19.10 9.70 -14.16
CA THR A 324 -19.24 9.50 -12.70
C THR A 324 -18.40 10.49 -11.88
N TRP A 325 -18.15 11.69 -12.42
CA TRP A 325 -17.42 12.77 -11.76
C TRP A 325 -18.31 14.01 -11.67
N LEU A 326 -18.09 14.79 -10.61
CA LEU A 326 -18.93 15.93 -10.19
C LEU A 326 -18.26 17.26 -10.58
N VAL A 327 -16.95 17.32 -10.41
CA VAL A 327 -16.12 18.48 -10.75
C VAL A 327 -14.89 17.99 -11.49
N SER A 328 -14.42 18.72 -12.50
CA SER A 328 -13.17 18.44 -13.22
C SER A 328 -12.38 19.70 -13.53
N TRP A 329 -11.06 19.56 -13.66
CA TRP A 329 -10.15 20.60 -14.15
C TRP A 329 -8.94 19.97 -14.83
N THR A 330 -8.24 20.74 -15.66
CA THR A 330 -6.94 20.35 -16.23
C THR A 330 -5.82 20.78 -15.29
N GLU A 331 -4.89 19.89 -14.94
CA GLU A 331 -3.68 20.28 -14.19
C GLU A 331 -2.52 20.67 -15.12
N ASN A 332 -1.62 21.53 -14.63
CA ASN A 332 -0.67 22.26 -15.47
C ASN A 332 0.72 21.62 -15.65
N ILE A 333 0.94 20.41 -15.11
CA ILE A 333 2.23 19.69 -15.20
C ILE A 333 2.20 18.71 -16.37
N GLN A 334 1.16 17.88 -16.47
CA GLN A 334 1.01 16.85 -17.51
C GLN A 334 -0.21 17.10 -18.43
N GLY A 335 -0.93 18.22 -18.25
CA GLY A 335 -2.16 18.50 -19.01
C GLY A 335 -3.31 17.53 -18.70
N SER A 336 -3.19 16.71 -17.65
CA SER A 336 -4.15 15.66 -17.34
C SER A 336 -5.41 16.21 -16.69
N ILE A 337 -6.55 15.52 -16.89
CA ILE A 337 -7.82 15.92 -16.27
C ILE A 337 -7.92 15.29 -14.88
N LYS A 338 -8.04 16.15 -13.87
CA LYS A 338 -8.32 15.82 -12.47
C LYS A 338 -9.83 15.83 -12.23
N TYR A 339 -10.28 15.04 -11.26
CA TYR A 339 -11.71 14.80 -11.00
C TYR A 339 -12.04 14.73 -9.52
N ILE A 340 -13.12 15.39 -9.11
CA ILE A 340 -13.85 15.08 -7.89
C ILE A 340 -14.86 13.98 -8.22
N MET A 341 -14.78 12.87 -7.49
CA MET A 341 -15.67 11.72 -7.61
C MET A 341 -16.24 11.32 -6.25
N LEU A 342 -17.27 10.50 -6.29
CA LEU A 342 -17.90 9.85 -5.14
C LEU A 342 -16.90 9.01 -4.33
N ASN A 343 -17.13 8.89 -3.02
CA ASN A 343 -16.35 8.09 -2.09
C ASN A 343 -16.40 6.60 -2.47
N PRO A 344 -15.34 5.78 -2.22
CA PRO A 344 -15.36 4.35 -2.52
C PRO A 344 -16.52 3.52 -1.94
N SER A 345 -17.26 4.02 -0.95
CA SER A 345 -18.48 3.38 -0.42
C SER A 345 -19.74 3.59 -1.28
N SER A 346 -19.79 4.61 -2.15
CA SER A 346 -20.95 4.92 -3.01
C SER A 346 -21.38 3.75 -3.91
N ARG A 347 -22.68 3.67 -4.25
CA ARG A 347 -23.26 2.63 -5.14
C ARG A 347 -22.45 2.48 -6.42
N ILE A 348 -22.19 3.58 -7.12
CA ILE A 348 -21.45 3.58 -8.40
C ILE A 348 -20.00 3.11 -8.26
N LYS A 349 -19.37 3.26 -7.09
CA LYS A 349 -18.01 2.76 -6.82
C LYS A 349 -18.03 1.30 -6.34
N GLY A 350 -18.96 0.94 -5.46
CA GLY A 350 -19.15 -0.41 -4.96
C GLY A 350 -19.52 -1.38 -6.07
N GLU A 351 -20.52 -1.05 -6.89
CA GLU A 351 -20.97 -1.88 -8.02
C GLU A 351 -19.83 -2.14 -9.02
N LYS A 352 -19.05 -1.11 -9.38
CA LYS A 352 -17.88 -1.28 -10.26
C LYS A 352 -16.76 -2.10 -9.64
N ASP A 353 -16.56 -2.03 -8.31
CA ASP A 353 -15.58 -2.86 -7.61
C ASP A 353 -16.05 -4.33 -7.53
N TRP A 354 -17.36 -4.57 -7.39
CA TRP A 354 -18.00 -5.89 -7.47
C TRP A 354 -17.94 -6.50 -8.87
N GLN A 355 -18.38 -5.77 -9.91
CA GLN A 355 -18.32 -6.22 -11.32
C GLN A 355 -16.90 -6.59 -11.77
N LYS A 356 -15.89 -5.87 -11.26
CA LYS A 356 -14.46 -6.18 -11.44
C LYS A 356 -14.10 -7.56 -10.87
N TYR A 357 -14.58 -7.89 -9.67
CA TYR A 357 -14.36 -9.22 -9.09
C TYR A 357 -15.16 -10.32 -9.81
N GLU A 358 -16.42 -10.08 -10.20
CA GLU A 358 -17.17 -11.06 -11.02
C GLU A 358 -16.52 -11.32 -12.37
N THR A 359 -15.90 -10.32 -13.00
CA THR A 359 -15.12 -10.52 -14.23
C THR A 359 -13.86 -11.36 -13.98
N ALA A 360 -13.24 -11.27 -12.81
CA ALA A 360 -12.15 -12.17 -12.41
C ALA A 360 -12.64 -13.60 -12.08
N ARG A 361 -13.87 -13.76 -11.56
CA ARG A 361 -14.53 -15.07 -11.37
C ARG A 361 -14.98 -15.70 -12.70
N ARG A 362 -15.41 -14.89 -13.69
CA ARG A 362 -15.61 -15.34 -15.08
C ARG A 362 -14.31 -15.87 -15.68
N LEU A 363 -13.18 -15.16 -15.48
CA LEU A 363 -11.86 -15.63 -15.91
C LEU A 363 -11.48 -16.99 -15.28
N LYS A 364 -11.72 -17.20 -13.97
CA LYS A 364 -11.47 -18.51 -13.32
C LYS A 364 -12.09 -19.69 -14.08
N LYS A 365 -13.28 -19.52 -14.68
CA LYS A 365 -13.99 -20.59 -15.42
C LYS A 365 -13.42 -20.89 -16.81
N CYS A 366 -12.59 -20.01 -17.37
CA CYS A 366 -12.07 -20.16 -18.74
C CYS A 366 -10.54 -20.01 -18.86
N VAL A 367 -9.83 -19.71 -17.76
CA VAL A 367 -8.39 -19.42 -17.75
C VAL A 367 -7.56 -20.56 -18.31
N ASP A 368 -7.91 -21.82 -18.06
CA ASP A 368 -7.11 -22.95 -18.54
C ASP A 368 -7.28 -23.21 -20.05
N ARG A 369 -8.42 -22.83 -20.64
CA ARG A 369 -8.59 -22.73 -22.10
C ARG A 369 -7.68 -21.64 -22.68
N ILE A 370 -7.60 -20.48 -22.03
CA ILE A 370 -6.71 -19.38 -22.45
C ILE A 370 -5.23 -19.79 -22.33
N ARG A 371 -4.87 -20.56 -21.29
CA ARG A 371 -3.53 -21.13 -21.08
C ARG A 371 -3.17 -22.18 -22.13
N ALA A 372 -4.12 -23.03 -22.53
CA ALA A 372 -3.94 -23.94 -23.66
C ALA A 372 -3.68 -23.16 -24.96
N GLN A 373 -4.50 -22.15 -25.25
CA GLN A 373 -4.37 -21.32 -26.45
C GLN A 373 -3.01 -20.61 -26.52
N TYR A 374 -2.58 -19.88 -25.48
CA TYR A 374 -1.30 -19.17 -25.57
C TYR A 374 -0.09 -20.13 -25.65
N ARG A 375 -0.19 -21.34 -25.08
CA ARG A 375 0.84 -22.40 -25.22
C ARG A 375 0.93 -22.97 -26.63
N GLU A 376 -0.16 -22.92 -27.39
CA GLU A 376 -0.17 -23.25 -28.82
C GLU A 376 0.34 -22.07 -29.67
N ASP A 377 -0.12 -20.85 -29.42
CA ASP A 377 0.31 -19.62 -30.10
C ASP A 377 1.85 -19.43 -30.09
N TRP A 378 2.56 -19.88 -29.04
CA TRP A 378 4.03 -19.91 -29.01
C TRP A 378 4.69 -20.66 -30.19
N LYS A 379 3.96 -21.56 -30.85
CA LYS A 379 4.41 -22.34 -32.02
C LYS A 379 3.98 -21.71 -33.35
N SER A 380 3.20 -20.62 -33.33
CA SER A 380 2.66 -19.97 -34.52
C SER A 380 3.75 -19.58 -35.53
N LYS A 381 3.40 -19.48 -36.80
CA LYS A 381 4.28 -18.93 -37.84
C LYS A 381 4.43 -17.40 -37.70
N GLU A 382 3.47 -16.72 -37.08
CA GLU A 382 3.48 -15.26 -36.93
C GLU A 382 4.22 -14.80 -35.66
N MET A 383 5.23 -13.94 -35.84
CA MET A 383 5.99 -13.35 -34.73
C MET A 383 5.08 -12.58 -33.75
N ARG A 384 4.12 -11.81 -34.28
CA ARG A 384 3.13 -11.04 -33.50
C ARG A 384 2.30 -11.91 -32.56
N VAL A 385 1.90 -13.10 -33.03
CA VAL A 385 1.13 -14.08 -32.24
C VAL A 385 2.01 -14.67 -31.13
N ARG A 386 3.27 -15.02 -31.41
CA ARG A 386 4.22 -15.48 -30.39
C ARG A 386 4.47 -14.42 -29.32
N GLN A 387 4.74 -13.18 -29.72
CA GLN A 387 4.99 -12.05 -28.80
C GLN A 387 3.79 -11.81 -27.88
N ARG A 388 2.58 -11.72 -28.46
CA ARG A 388 1.31 -11.66 -27.72
C ARG A 388 1.17 -12.78 -26.70
N ALA A 389 1.45 -14.02 -27.09
CA ALA A 389 1.29 -15.20 -26.23
C ALA A 389 2.36 -15.30 -25.13
N VAL A 390 3.57 -14.82 -25.34
CA VAL A 390 4.61 -14.71 -24.30
C VAL A 390 4.27 -13.57 -23.32
N ALA A 391 3.77 -12.43 -23.80
CA ALA A 391 3.30 -11.35 -22.93
C ALA A 391 2.08 -11.77 -22.08
N ILE A 392 1.12 -12.52 -22.64
CA ILE A 392 0.00 -13.10 -21.85
C ILE A 392 0.54 -14.06 -20.79
N TYR A 393 1.51 -14.91 -21.11
CA TYR A 393 2.16 -15.81 -20.14
C TYR A 393 2.84 -15.05 -18.99
N PHE A 394 3.58 -13.96 -19.26
CA PHE A 394 4.16 -13.12 -18.20
C PHE A 394 3.09 -12.43 -17.34
N ILE A 395 1.95 -12.05 -17.92
CA ILE A 395 0.83 -11.44 -17.18
C ILE A 395 0.08 -12.50 -16.33
N ASP A 396 -0.10 -13.73 -16.82
CA ASP A 396 -0.71 -14.86 -16.08
C ASP A 396 0.21 -15.39 -14.97
N LYS A 397 1.52 -15.53 -15.21
CA LYS A 397 2.44 -16.14 -14.25
C LYS A 397 3.10 -15.17 -13.30
N LEU A 398 3.55 -14.00 -13.79
CA LEU A 398 4.30 -13.03 -13.00
C LEU A 398 3.47 -11.83 -12.54
N ALA A 399 2.16 -11.82 -12.86
CA ALA A 399 1.22 -10.76 -12.53
C ALA A 399 1.70 -9.35 -12.95
N LEU A 400 2.47 -9.28 -14.05
CA LEU A 400 2.98 -8.02 -14.59
C LEU A 400 1.82 -7.09 -14.99
N ARG A 401 2.08 -5.78 -14.92
CA ARG A 401 1.15 -4.79 -15.47
C ARG A 401 1.33 -4.71 -16.98
N ALA A 402 0.26 -4.40 -17.71
CA ALA A 402 0.27 -4.35 -19.18
C ALA A 402 1.43 -3.51 -19.76
N GLY A 403 1.75 -2.35 -19.17
CA GLY A 403 2.82 -1.47 -19.67
C GLY A 403 2.38 -0.72 -20.91
N ASN A 404 1.67 0.39 -20.73
CA ASN A 404 1.40 1.31 -21.83
C ASN A 404 2.68 2.05 -22.20
N GLU A 405 2.90 2.29 -23.50
CA GLU A 405 3.84 3.32 -23.97
C GLU A 405 3.58 4.67 -23.29
N LYS A 406 4.62 5.51 -23.25
CA LYS A 406 4.57 6.87 -22.69
C LYS A 406 5.47 7.78 -23.51
N GLU A 407 5.17 9.07 -23.46
CA GLU A 407 6.03 10.11 -24.01
C GLU A 407 7.34 10.19 -23.19
N GLU A 408 8.46 10.12 -23.91
CA GLU A 408 9.81 10.28 -23.37
C GLU A 408 10.04 11.72 -22.88
N GLY A 409 10.84 11.89 -21.83
CA GLY A 409 11.09 13.21 -21.21
C GLY A 409 9.87 13.85 -20.50
N GLU A 410 8.65 13.34 -20.72
CA GLU A 410 7.42 13.80 -20.08
C GLU A 410 7.12 13.07 -18.76
N THR A 411 7.51 11.79 -18.67
CA THR A 411 7.26 10.91 -17.51
C THR A 411 8.54 10.25 -17.00
N ALA A 412 8.51 9.72 -15.77
CA ALA A 412 9.60 8.88 -15.27
C ALA A 412 9.63 7.55 -16.04
N ASP A 413 10.79 7.22 -16.64
CA ASP A 413 10.99 5.96 -17.34
C ASP A 413 10.69 4.78 -16.40
N THR A 414 9.64 4.04 -16.75
CA THR A 414 9.08 2.96 -15.95
C THR A 414 8.20 2.07 -16.83
N VAL A 415 8.52 0.78 -16.92
CA VAL A 415 7.95 -0.11 -17.94
C VAL A 415 6.90 -1.09 -17.38
N GLY A 416 6.24 -1.81 -18.29
CA GLY A 416 5.44 -2.99 -18.00
C GLY A 416 5.51 -3.98 -19.16
N CYS A 417 4.71 -5.04 -19.13
CA CYS A 417 4.91 -6.23 -19.95
C CYS A 417 5.02 -6.00 -21.47
N CYS A 418 4.22 -5.11 -22.06
CA CYS A 418 4.27 -4.81 -23.50
C CYS A 418 5.39 -3.82 -23.87
N SER A 419 5.87 -3.02 -22.92
CA SER A 419 6.87 -1.98 -23.12
C SER A 419 8.22 -2.36 -22.49
N LEU A 420 8.55 -3.66 -22.45
CA LEU A 420 9.85 -4.13 -21.97
C LEU A 420 10.86 -3.95 -23.11
N ARG A 421 11.86 -3.09 -22.90
CA ARG A 421 13.06 -3.04 -23.76
C ARG A 421 13.99 -4.23 -23.52
N VAL A 422 14.88 -4.55 -24.47
CA VAL A 422 15.81 -5.69 -24.43
C VAL A 422 16.70 -5.70 -23.17
N GLU A 423 17.19 -4.54 -22.72
CA GLU A 423 18.05 -4.37 -21.54
C GLU A 423 17.47 -4.97 -20.24
N HIS A 424 16.15 -5.04 -20.14
CA HIS A 424 15.43 -5.42 -18.92
C HIS A 424 15.41 -6.92 -18.64
N ILE A 425 15.86 -7.74 -19.58
CA ILE A 425 15.89 -9.20 -19.43
C ILE A 425 17.25 -9.80 -19.79
N LYS A 426 17.66 -10.83 -19.04
CA LYS A 426 18.83 -11.65 -19.35
C LYS A 426 18.46 -13.13 -19.36
N LEU A 427 18.94 -13.83 -20.37
CA LEU A 427 18.58 -15.21 -20.66
C LEU A 427 19.72 -16.16 -20.26
N TYR A 428 19.48 -16.97 -19.23
CA TYR A 428 20.42 -17.97 -18.73
C TYR A 428 19.94 -19.38 -19.10
N PRO A 429 20.65 -20.12 -19.98
CA PRO A 429 20.27 -21.49 -20.35
C PRO A 429 20.20 -22.44 -19.14
N GLU A 430 21.09 -22.22 -18.17
CA GLU A 430 21.07 -22.81 -16.83
C GLU A 430 21.50 -21.74 -15.81
N ASN A 431 20.86 -21.68 -14.65
CA ASN A 431 21.26 -20.81 -13.53
C ASN A 431 20.81 -21.44 -12.20
N GLU A 432 21.67 -21.43 -11.17
CA GLU A 432 21.34 -21.95 -9.82
C GLU A 432 20.70 -23.37 -9.82
N GLY A 433 21.08 -24.22 -10.79
CA GLY A 433 20.56 -25.59 -10.95
C GLY A 433 19.18 -25.67 -11.63
N GLN A 434 18.71 -24.60 -12.28
CA GLN A 434 17.45 -24.55 -13.03
C GLN A 434 17.70 -24.26 -14.52
N GLU A 435 17.06 -25.02 -15.41
CA GLU A 435 17.10 -24.75 -16.86
C GLU A 435 16.19 -23.57 -17.25
N TYR A 436 16.59 -22.83 -18.30
CA TYR A 436 15.81 -21.75 -18.95
C TYR A 436 15.39 -20.61 -18.01
N VAL A 437 16.34 -20.06 -17.26
CA VAL A 437 16.08 -18.95 -16.33
C VAL A 437 16.11 -17.61 -17.05
N VAL A 438 15.06 -16.81 -16.86
CA VAL A 438 14.99 -15.40 -17.27
C VAL A 438 15.18 -14.54 -16.03
N GLU A 439 16.25 -13.75 -15.99
CA GLU A 439 16.38 -12.64 -15.05
C GLU A 439 15.63 -11.44 -15.61
N PHE A 440 14.73 -10.86 -14.83
CA PHE A 440 14.08 -9.57 -15.09
C PHE A 440 14.65 -8.53 -14.14
N ASP A 441 15.01 -7.36 -14.66
CA ASP A 441 15.43 -6.22 -13.85
C ASP A 441 14.96 -4.90 -14.49
N PHE A 442 13.91 -4.29 -13.94
CA PHE A 442 13.33 -3.07 -14.50
C PHE A 442 12.60 -2.20 -13.47
N LEU A 443 12.46 -0.89 -13.74
CA LEU A 443 11.63 -0.01 -12.92
C LEU A 443 10.16 -0.12 -13.34
N GLY A 444 9.32 -0.68 -12.48
CA GLY A 444 7.87 -0.76 -12.70
C GLY A 444 7.13 0.53 -12.30
N LYS A 445 5.79 0.50 -12.37
CA LYS A 445 4.92 1.62 -11.91
C LYS A 445 5.38 2.15 -10.54
N ASP A 446 5.42 3.48 -10.42
CA ASP A 446 5.88 4.22 -9.24
C ASP A 446 7.40 4.15 -9.01
N SER A 447 8.17 3.78 -10.04
CA SER A 447 9.63 3.57 -10.04
C SER A 447 10.11 2.52 -9.04
N ILE A 448 9.25 1.54 -8.76
CA ILE A 448 9.56 0.39 -7.91
C ILE A 448 10.27 -0.65 -8.78
N ARG A 449 11.54 -0.93 -8.48
CA ARG A 449 12.33 -1.99 -9.15
C ARG A 449 11.64 -3.35 -8.99
N TYR A 450 11.39 -4.00 -10.12
CA TYR A 450 11.04 -5.40 -10.22
C TYR A 450 12.31 -6.17 -10.58
N TYR A 451 12.85 -6.91 -9.62
CA TYR A 451 13.96 -7.84 -9.84
C TYR A 451 13.47 -9.26 -9.56
N ASN A 452 13.65 -10.19 -10.50
CA ASN A 452 13.21 -11.58 -10.33
C ASN A 452 13.96 -12.53 -11.28
N LYS A 453 14.39 -13.70 -10.78
CA LYS A 453 14.89 -14.81 -11.62
C LYS A 453 13.81 -15.88 -11.73
N VAL A 454 13.42 -16.23 -12.95
CA VAL A 454 12.25 -17.09 -13.21
C VAL A 454 12.61 -18.20 -14.19
N PRO A 455 12.51 -19.50 -13.83
CA PRO A 455 12.55 -20.59 -14.81
C PRO A 455 11.29 -20.55 -15.67
N VAL A 456 11.45 -20.48 -17.00
CA VAL A 456 10.33 -20.43 -17.95
C VAL A 456 10.24 -21.70 -18.82
N GLU A 457 9.08 -21.94 -19.44
CA GLU A 457 8.94 -23.07 -20.35
C GLU A 457 9.91 -22.93 -21.55
N LYS A 458 10.62 -24.00 -21.93
CA LYS A 458 11.68 -24.03 -22.97
C LYS A 458 11.31 -23.35 -24.31
N ARG A 459 10.01 -23.31 -24.65
CA ARG A 459 9.48 -22.59 -25.83
C ARG A 459 9.39 -21.08 -25.64
N VAL A 460 9.09 -20.60 -24.44
CA VAL A 460 9.15 -19.17 -24.07
C VAL A 460 10.59 -18.69 -24.16
N PHE A 461 11.54 -19.40 -23.53
CA PHE A 461 12.96 -19.05 -23.57
C PHE A 461 13.49 -18.92 -25.01
N LYS A 462 13.25 -19.92 -25.87
CA LYS A 462 13.65 -19.85 -27.29
C LYS A 462 12.96 -18.74 -28.07
N ASN A 463 11.70 -18.41 -27.74
CA ASN A 463 11.03 -17.28 -28.36
C ASN A 463 11.62 -15.93 -27.89
N LEU A 464 12.02 -15.79 -26.63
CA LEU A 464 12.72 -14.60 -26.14
C LEU A 464 14.07 -14.39 -26.85
N GLN A 465 14.83 -15.47 -27.09
CA GLN A 465 16.06 -15.38 -27.89
C GLN A 465 15.79 -14.80 -29.29
N LEU A 466 14.72 -15.26 -29.97
CA LEU A 466 14.28 -14.74 -31.27
C LEU A 466 13.68 -13.33 -31.21
N PHE A 467 13.25 -12.86 -30.02
CA PHE A 467 12.71 -11.52 -29.83
C PHE A 467 13.80 -10.47 -29.52
N MET A 468 15.01 -10.92 -29.14
CA MET A 468 16.21 -10.11 -28.90
C MET A 468 17.21 -10.18 -30.08
N GLU A 469 16.91 -10.96 -31.13
CA GLU A 469 17.79 -11.15 -32.27
C GLU A 469 17.77 -9.92 -33.20
N ASN A 470 18.94 -9.37 -33.51
CA ASN A 470 19.15 -8.13 -34.28
C ASN A 470 18.44 -6.90 -33.66
N LYS A 471 18.65 -6.68 -32.35
CA LYS A 471 18.15 -5.53 -31.60
C LYS A 471 19.21 -4.97 -30.66
N GLU A 472 19.14 -3.66 -30.43
CA GLU A 472 19.93 -2.94 -29.44
C GLU A 472 19.27 -3.01 -28.03
N PRO A 473 19.98 -2.66 -26.94
CA PRO A 473 19.44 -2.79 -25.58
C PRO A 473 18.18 -1.95 -25.30
N ASP A 474 18.03 -0.83 -26.01
CA ASP A 474 16.91 0.12 -25.90
C ASP A 474 15.71 -0.22 -26.83
N ASP A 475 15.84 -1.16 -27.76
CA ASP A 475 14.71 -1.64 -28.57
C ASP A 475 13.64 -2.35 -27.72
N ASP A 476 12.37 -2.20 -28.10
CA ASP A 476 11.27 -2.99 -27.51
C ASP A 476 11.42 -4.49 -27.80
N LEU A 477 11.41 -5.31 -26.74
CA LEU A 477 11.38 -6.77 -26.80
C LEU A 477 10.17 -7.27 -27.61
N PHE A 478 9.05 -6.55 -27.56
CA PHE A 478 7.79 -6.91 -28.20
C PHE A 478 7.38 -5.93 -29.31
N ASP A 479 8.28 -5.68 -30.27
CA ASP A 479 8.15 -4.73 -31.41
C ASP A 479 6.82 -4.75 -32.20
N ARG A 480 5.98 -5.78 -32.08
CA ARG A 480 4.70 -5.91 -32.81
C ARG A 480 3.46 -5.95 -31.89
N LEU A 481 3.64 -5.61 -30.61
CA LEU A 481 2.61 -5.70 -29.57
C LEU A 481 2.55 -4.45 -28.70
N ASN A 482 1.42 -3.76 -28.73
CA ASN A 482 1.06 -2.76 -27.73
C ASN A 482 -0.12 -3.21 -26.86
N THR A 483 -0.40 -2.45 -25.79
CA THR A 483 -1.48 -2.80 -24.86
C THR A 483 -2.88 -2.74 -25.47
N SER A 484 -3.08 -1.97 -26.55
CA SER A 484 -4.37 -1.94 -27.27
C SER A 484 -4.61 -3.26 -28.00
N VAL A 485 -3.63 -3.73 -28.77
CA VAL A 485 -3.65 -5.04 -29.45
C VAL A 485 -3.82 -6.19 -28.45
N LEU A 486 -3.10 -6.15 -27.33
CA LEU A 486 -3.22 -7.16 -26.27
C LEU A 486 -4.64 -7.21 -25.70
N ASN A 487 -5.19 -6.07 -25.27
CA ASN A 487 -6.51 -6.06 -24.62
C ASN A 487 -7.66 -6.33 -25.61
N LYS A 488 -7.54 -5.95 -26.90
CA LYS A 488 -8.49 -6.37 -27.92
C LYS A 488 -8.56 -7.90 -28.02
N HIS A 489 -7.41 -8.56 -28.09
CA HIS A 489 -7.39 -10.03 -28.17
C HIS A 489 -7.92 -10.70 -26.89
N LEU A 490 -7.64 -10.13 -25.72
CA LEU A 490 -8.22 -10.64 -24.46
C LEU A 490 -9.76 -10.52 -24.47
N GLN A 491 -10.31 -9.40 -24.94
CA GLN A 491 -11.76 -9.19 -25.10
C GLN A 491 -12.40 -10.20 -26.09
N GLU A 492 -11.67 -10.62 -27.14
CA GLU A 492 -12.10 -11.69 -28.06
C GLU A 492 -12.18 -13.08 -27.36
N LEU A 493 -11.31 -13.35 -26.38
CA LEU A 493 -11.29 -14.61 -25.64
C LEU A 493 -12.38 -14.68 -24.55
N MET A 494 -12.71 -13.55 -23.92
CA MET A 494 -13.79 -13.40 -22.94
C MET A 494 -14.23 -11.94 -22.83
N ASP A 495 -15.54 -11.69 -22.87
CA ASP A 495 -16.09 -10.35 -22.67
C ASP A 495 -15.67 -9.72 -21.32
N GLY A 496 -15.16 -8.49 -21.38
CA GLY A 496 -14.66 -7.71 -20.25
C GLY A 496 -13.22 -8.04 -19.86
N LEU A 497 -12.56 -8.98 -20.54
CA LEU A 497 -11.20 -9.39 -20.19
C LEU A 497 -10.16 -8.36 -20.63
N SER A 498 -9.27 -8.02 -19.70
CA SER A 498 -8.10 -7.20 -19.94
C SER A 498 -6.94 -7.69 -19.08
N ALA A 499 -5.72 -7.27 -19.40
CA ALA A 499 -4.51 -7.62 -18.64
C ALA A 499 -4.59 -7.25 -17.14
N LYS A 500 -5.47 -6.31 -16.78
CA LYS A 500 -5.73 -5.92 -15.38
C LYS A 500 -6.51 -6.99 -14.59
N VAL A 501 -7.32 -7.81 -15.28
CA VAL A 501 -8.16 -8.86 -14.66
C VAL A 501 -7.31 -9.99 -14.11
N PHE A 502 -6.30 -10.47 -14.84
CA PHE A 502 -5.36 -11.51 -14.40
C PHE A 502 -4.74 -11.18 -13.03
N ARG A 503 -4.35 -9.92 -12.80
CA ARG A 503 -3.76 -9.48 -11.53
C ARG A 503 -4.76 -9.50 -10.36
N THR A 504 -6.05 -9.34 -10.63
CA THR A 504 -7.14 -9.45 -9.63
C THR A 504 -7.50 -10.91 -9.39
N TYR A 505 -7.56 -11.71 -10.46
CA TYR A 505 -7.79 -13.15 -10.42
C TYR A 505 -6.70 -13.87 -9.62
N ASN A 506 -5.43 -13.73 -10.00
CA ASN A 506 -4.29 -14.37 -9.32
C ASN A 506 -4.24 -14.00 -7.84
N ALA A 507 -4.33 -12.71 -7.51
CA ALA A 507 -4.28 -12.28 -6.12
C ALA A 507 -5.43 -12.88 -5.29
N SER A 508 -6.65 -12.91 -5.84
CA SER A 508 -7.83 -13.45 -5.15
C SER A 508 -7.79 -14.97 -5.00
N ILE A 509 -7.45 -15.72 -6.05
CA ILE A 509 -7.40 -17.19 -5.99
C ILE A 509 -6.26 -17.69 -5.07
N THR A 510 -5.08 -17.05 -5.12
CA THR A 510 -3.97 -17.37 -4.20
C THR A 510 -4.33 -17.06 -2.76
N LEU A 511 -5.04 -15.95 -2.47
CA LEU A 511 -5.54 -15.70 -1.11
C LEU A 511 -6.48 -16.82 -0.64
N GLN A 512 -7.44 -17.24 -1.47
CA GLN A 512 -8.39 -18.29 -1.11
C GLN A 512 -7.71 -19.64 -0.87
N GLN A 513 -6.70 -19.98 -1.67
CA GLN A 513 -5.89 -21.20 -1.51
C GLN A 513 -5.06 -21.13 -0.22
N GLN A 514 -4.28 -20.06 -0.02
CA GLN A 514 -3.44 -19.92 1.17
C GLN A 514 -4.26 -19.84 2.48
N LEU A 515 -5.44 -19.19 2.49
CA LEU A 515 -6.34 -19.22 3.65
C LEU A 515 -6.94 -20.62 3.92
N LYS A 516 -7.04 -21.48 2.90
CA LYS A 516 -7.52 -22.87 3.03
C LYS A 516 -6.40 -23.84 3.45
N GLU A 517 -5.15 -23.55 3.09
CA GLU A 517 -3.96 -24.34 3.40
C GLU A 517 -3.33 -23.99 4.77
N LEU A 518 -3.38 -22.72 5.18
CA LEU A 518 -2.66 -22.23 6.37
C LEU A 518 -3.54 -22.05 7.62
N THR A 519 -4.88 -22.16 7.54
CA THR A 519 -5.75 -21.97 8.72
C THR A 519 -6.06 -23.29 9.42
N ASN A 520 -5.46 -23.53 10.59
CA ASN A 520 -5.74 -24.70 11.43
C ASN A 520 -6.99 -24.50 12.30
N GLU A 521 -7.74 -25.57 12.59
CA GLU A 521 -9.01 -25.47 13.34
C GLU A 521 -8.80 -25.08 14.81
N ASP A 522 -7.80 -25.67 15.48
CA ASP A 522 -7.51 -25.49 16.91
C ASP A 522 -6.87 -24.13 17.29
N GLU A 523 -6.49 -23.32 16.29
CA GLU A 523 -5.79 -22.07 16.56
C GLU A 523 -6.67 -20.98 17.17
N ASN A 524 -6.08 -20.24 18.12
CA ASN A 524 -6.74 -19.09 18.73
C ASN A 524 -6.89 -17.92 17.74
N ILE A 525 -7.87 -17.05 18.00
CA ILE A 525 -8.18 -15.91 17.11
C ILE A 525 -6.95 -15.04 16.80
N PRO A 526 -6.06 -14.69 17.76
CA PRO A 526 -4.79 -14.01 17.45
C PRO A 526 -3.87 -14.75 16.47
N ALA A 527 -3.73 -16.08 16.56
CA ALA A 527 -2.92 -16.88 15.64
C ALA A 527 -3.52 -16.93 14.23
N LYS A 528 -4.85 -17.14 14.13
CA LYS A 528 -5.57 -17.07 12.85
C LYS A 528 -5.49 -15.68 12.19
N ILE A 529 -5.28 -14.61 12.97
CA ILE A 529 -5.04 -13.25 12.46
C ILE A 529 -3.53 -12.91 12.49
N LEU A 530 -2.66 -13.86 12.14
CA LEU A 530 -1.26 -13.59 11.78
C LEU A 530 -1.23 -12.85 10.43
N ALA A 531 -1.55 -11.55 10.45
CA ALA A 531 -1.66 -10.70 9.26
C ALA A 531 -1.52 -9.19 9.57
N PRO A 532 -0.85 -8.38 8.71
CA PRO A 532 0.23 -7.56 9.26
C PRO A 532 -0.01 -6.06 9.48
N PRO A 533 0.52 -5.46 10.58
CA PRO A 533 0.61 -4.03 10.82
C PRO A 533 2.00 -3.44 10.50
N LYS A 534 2.02 -2.20 9.99
CA LYS A 534 3.25 -1.48 9.61
C LYS A 534 4.13 -1.03 10.80
N THR A 535 5.37 -0.67 10.42
CA THR A 535 6.43 0.10 11.11
C THR A 535 7.24 -0.62 12.19
N PHE A 536 8.58 -0.54 12.04
CA PHE A 536 9.51 -1.53 12.58
C PHE A 536 10.51 -0.98 13.61
N GLU A 537 11.68 -0.51 13.19
CA GLU A 537 12.95 -0.66 13.95
C GLU A 537 12.92 -0.10 15.40
N LYS A 538 12.63 1.20 15.60
CA LYS A 538 12.49 1.75 16.97
C LYS A 538 11.29 1.19 17.75
N SER A 539 10.24 0.69 17.08
CA SER A 539 9.15 0.00 17.78
C SER A 539 9.49 -1.44 18.15
N MET A 540 10.49 -2.05 17.52
CA MET A 540 10.83 -3.47 17.70
C MET A 540 11.80 -3.72 18.82
N GLN A 541 12.79 -2.86 19.03
CA GLN A 541 13.55 -2.87 20.29
C GLN A 541 12.60 -2.74 21.50
N ASN A 542 11.58 -1.89 21.37
CA ASN A 542 10.49 -1.70 22.34
C ASN A 542 9.42 -2.82 22.38
N LEU A 543 9.43 -3.76 21.42
CA LEU A 543 8.55 -4.94 21.42
C LEU A 543 9.31 -6.16 21.94
N GLN A 544 10.55 -6.36 21.51
CA GLN A 544 11.45 -7.39 22.00
C GLN A 544 11.70 -7.26 23.51
N ALA A 545 11.99 -6.06 24.01
CA ALA A 545 12.09 -5.81 25.45
C ALA A 545 10.80 -6.13 26.23
N LYS A 546 9.62 -6.10 25.60
CA LYS A 546 8.34 -6.52 26.21
C LYS A 546 8.13 -8.03 26.12
N ILE A 547 8.59 -8.68 25.05
CA ILE A 547 8.62 -10.14 24.90
C ILE A 547 9.53 -10.74 25.99
N ASP A 548 10.74 -10.22 26.14
CA ASP A 548 11.71 -10.75 27.11
C ASP A 548 11.26 -10.50 28.55
N ALA A 549 10.76 -9.31 28.88
CA ALA A 549 10.11 -9.06 30.17
C ALA A 549 8.87 -9.95 30.42
N LYS A 550 8.18 -10.42 29.36
CA LYS A 550 7.07 -11.39 29.48
C LYS A 550 7.57 -12.84 29.61
N ARG A 551 8.71 -13.19 29.02
CA ARG A 551 9.41 -14.48 29.23
C ARG A 551 9.89 -14.59 30.67
N ASP A 552 10.41 -13.52 31.26
CA ASP A 552 10.78 -13.47 32.69
C ASP A 552 9.57 -13.60 33.62
N GLN A 553 8.47 -12.89 33.33
CA GLN A 553 7.20 -13.06 34.06
C GLN A 553 6.67 -14.50 33.95
N LEU A 554 6.80 -15.13 32.78
CA LEU A 554 6.40 -16.52 32.56
C LEU A 554 7.29 -17.50 33.33
N ALA A 555 8.61 -17.28 33.34
CA ALA A 555 9.56 -18.11 34.09
C ALA A 555 9.26 -18.05 35.59
N ASN A 556 8.96 -16.87 36.14
CA ASN A 556 8.58 -16.71 37.54
C ASN A 556 7.21 -17.34 37.83
N ALA A 557 6.19 -17.12 37.00
CA ALA A 557 4.89 -17.78 37.17
C ALA A 557 4.97 -19.33 37.09
N LYS A 558 5.89 -19.87 36.28
CA LYS A 558 6.17 -21.32 36.22
C LYS A 558 6.93 -21.82 37.45
N ARG A 559 7.81 -21.02 38.07
CA ARG A 559 8.42 -21.31 39.39
C ARG A 559 7.36 -21.36 40.48
N ASP A 560 6.50 -20.36 40.58
CA ASP A 560 5.37 -20.32 41.53
C ASP A 560 4.45 -21.53 41.39
N LEU A 561 4.09 -21.90 40.15
CA LEU A 561 3.25 -23.08 39.88
C LEU A 561 3.96 -24.39 40.24
N LYS A 562 5.30 -24.45 40.19
CA LYS A 562 6.08 -25.62 40.64
C LYS A 562 6.11 -25.70 42.16
N ALA A 563 6.28 -24.59 42.87
CA ALA A 563 6.23 -24.51 44.33
C ALA A 563 4.85 -24.93 44.86
N ALA A 564 3.77 -24.27 44.41
CA ALA A 564 2.41 -24.60 44.83
C ALA A 564 2.02 -26.07 44.56
N LYS A 565 2.55 -26.69 43.50
CA LYS A 565 2.37 -28.13 43.20
C LYS A 565 3.16 -29.07 44.13
N ALA A 566 4.25 -28.61 44.74
CA ALA A 566 4.95 -29.34 45.79
C ALA A 566 4.19 -29.21 47.12
N ASP A 567 3.79 -28.00 47.50
CA ASP A 567 3.05 -27.72 48.74
C ASP A 567 1.71 -28.51 48.77
N ALA A 568 0.98 -28.50 47.66
CA ALA A 568 -0.27 -29.26 47.50
C ALA A 568 -0.08 -30.79 47.51
N LYS A 569 1.14 -31.31 47.31
CA LYS A 569 1.45 -32.74 47.52
C LYS A 569 1.68 -33.08 49.00
N GLY A 570 2.18 -32.12 49.80
CA GLY A 570 2.40 -32.31 51.23
C GLY A 570 1.12 -32.16 52.05
N LEU A 571 0.36 -31.08 51.81
CA LEU A 571 -0.81 -30.72 52.63
C LEU A 571 -2.13 -31.35 52.14
N ARG A 572 -2.24 -31.64 50.83
CA ARG A 572 -3.33 -32.40 50.17
C ARG A 572 -4.75 -31.83 50.31
N ASP A 573 -4.89 -30.63 50.87
CA ASP A 573 -6.14 -29.93 51.16
C ASP A 573 -6.74 -29.16 49.95
N ASP A 574 -8.00 -28.72 50.08
CA ASP A 574 -8.73 -28.01 49.01
C ASP A 574 -8.30 -26.55 48.80
N LYS A 575 -7.71 -25.89 49.81
CA LYS A 575 -7.16 -24.54 49.66
C LYS A 575 -5.89 -24.59 48.80
N SER A 576 -5.01 -25.56 49.03
CA SER A 576 -3.84 -25.81 48.18
C SER A 576 -4.21 -26.18 46.74
N LYS A 577 -5.25 -26.99 46.52
CA LYS A 577 -5.76 -27.28 45.16
C LYS A 577 -6.22 -26.01 44.44
N LYS A 578 -7.00 -25.14 45.10
CA LYS A 578 -7.44 -23.85 44.54
C LYS A 578 -6.27 -22.90 44.24
N THR A 579 -5.22 -22.90 45.06
CA THR A 579 -3.98 -22.14 44.82
C THR A 579 -3.25 -22.63 43.57
N VAL A 580 -3.09 -23.95 43.39
CA VAL A 580 -2.48 -24.55 42.19
C VAL A 580 -3.27 -24.21 40.93
N GLU A 581 -4.60 -24.29 40.98
CA GLU A 581 -5.45 -23.94 39.84
C GLU A 581 -5.35 -22.44 39.48
N THR A 582 -5.31 -21.57 40.48
CA THR A 582 -5.16 -20.12 40.31
C THR A 582 -3.81 -19.78 39.67
N LYS A 583 -2.70 -20.37 40.16
CA LYS A 583 -1.37 -20.21 39.54
C LYS A 583 -1.30 -20.83 38.14
N ARG A 584 -2.02 -21.94 37.87
CA ARG A 584 -2.12 -22.54 36.52
C ARG A 584 -2.81 -21.59 35.54
N LYS A 585 -3.95 -21.02 35.93
CA LYS A 585 -4.67 -20.00 35.14
C LYS A 585 -3.84 -18.73 34.94
N ALA A 586 -3.02 -18.34 35.92
CA ALA A 586 -2.07 -17.23 35.77
C ALA A 586 -0.97 -17.52 34.73
N VAL A 587 -0.37 -18.72 34.75
CA VAL A 587 0.61 -19.16 33.73
C VAL A 587 -0.01 -19.12 32.33
N GLN A 588 -1.19 -19.73 32.14
CA GLN A 588 -1.86 -19.77 30.83
C GLN A 588 -2.12 -18.36 30.25
N ARG A 589 -2.61 -17.42 31.08
CA ARG A 589 -2.80 -16.02 30.67
C ARG A 589 -1.51 -15.31 30.27
N ILE A 590 -0.36 -15.68 30.85
CA ILE A 590 0.93 -15.11 30.48
C ILE A 590 1.46 -15.77 29.19
N GLU A 591 1.22 -17.07 28.99
CA GLU A 591 1.54 -17.77 27.73
C GLU A 591 0.73 -17.20 26.56
N GLU A 592 -0.57 -16.97 26.71
CA GLU A 592 -1.41 -16.29 25.72
C GLU A 592 -0.91 -14.86 25.40
N GLN A 593 -0.48 -14.11 26.43
CA GLN A 593 0.06 -12.76 26.25
C GLN A 593 1.42 -12.77 25.56
N LEU A 594 2.28 -13.73 25.87
CA LEU A 594 3.59 -13.89 25.25
C LEU A 594 3.46 -14.31 23.79
N MET A 595 2.70 -15.36 23.50
CA MET A 595 2.41 -15.84 22.14
C MET A 595 1.88 -14.71 21.27
N LYS A 596 0.96 -13.88 21.79
CA LYS A 596 0.41 -12.73 21.07
C LYS A 596 1.45 -11.63 20.77
N LEU A 597 2.46 -11.44 21.62
CA LEU A 597 3.55 -10.48 21.38
C LEU A 597 4.59 -11.04 20.40
N GLU A 598 4.90 -12.33 20.49
CA GLU A 598 5.81 -13.03 19.58
C GLU A 598 5.21 -13.09 18.16
N VAL A 599 3.92 -13.43 18.03
CA VAL A 599 3.12 -13.27 16.81
C VAL A 599 3.26 -11.86 16.24
N GLN A 600 3.07 -10.82 17.07
CA GLN A 600 3.21 -9.42 16.63
C GLN A 600 4.63 -9.01 16.27
N ALA A 601 5.67 -9.75 16.67
CA ALA A 601 7.06 -9.47 16.30
C ALA A 601 7.41 -10.09 14.94
N THR A 602 7.08 -11.37 14.73
CA THR A 602 7.29 -12.08 13.45
C THR A 602 6.54 -11.39 12.30
N ASP A 603 5.24 -11.16 12.50
CA ASP A 603 4.31 -10.49 11.60
C ASP A 603 4.82 -9.10 11.13
N ARG A 604 5.59 -8.43 11.98
CA ARG A 604 6.21 -7.13 11.69
C ARG A 604 7.54 -7.23 10.92
N GLU A 605 8.36 -8.24 11.16
CA GLU A 605 9.69 -8.39 10.52
C GLU A 605 9.52 -8.85 9.08
N GLU A 606 8.71 -9.89 8.85
CA GLU A 606 8.39 -10.41 7.52
C GLU A 606 7.80 -9.33 6.60
N ASN A 607 7.09 -8.35 7.18
CA ASN A 607 6.44 -7.27 6.44
C ASN A 607 7.22 -5.95 6.44
N LYS A 608 8.50 -5.95 6.88
CA LYS A 608 9.40 -4.77 6.85
C LYS A 608 9.49 -4.13 5.47
N GLN A 609 9.35 -4.92 4.40
CA GLN A 609 9.44 -4.49 3.00
C GLN A 609 8.11 -4.59 2.22
N ILE A 610 6.99 -4.99 2.86
CA ILE A 610 5.76 -5.41 2.15
C ILE A 610 4.58 -4.42 2.32
N ALA A 611 4.00 -3.97 1.21
CA ALA A 611 2.97 -2.92 1.17
C ALA A 611 1.52 -3.45 1.03
N LEU A 612 1.04 -4.21 2.02
CA LEU A 612 -0.22 -4.99 1.99
C LEU A 612 -1.51 -4.18 1.73
N GLY A 613 -1.53 -2.89 2.10
CA GLY A 613 -2.73 -2.05 1.96
C GLY A 613 -3.24 -1.94 0.52
N THR A 614 -2.32 -1.97 -0.46
CA THR A 614 -2.65 -1.81 -1.88
C THR A 614 -3.39 -3.02 -2.45
N SER A 615 -3.01 -4.25 -2.07
CA SER A 615 -3.70 -5.48 -2.50
C SER A 615 -5.04 -5.64 -1.79
N LYS A 616 -5.04 -5.51 -0.46
CA LYS A 616 -6.22 -5.61 0.42
C LYS A 616 -7.36 -4.64 0.11
N LEU A 617 -7.06 -3.54 -0.58
CA LEU A 617 -8.07 -2.57 -1.04
C LEU A 617 -8.57 -2.78 -2.47
N ASN A 618 -7.79 -3.41 -3.37
CA ASN A 618 -8.00 -3.28 -4.82
C ASN A 618 -7.90 -4.57 -5.65
N TYR A 619 -7.16 -5.59 -5.21
CA TYR A 619 -6.90 -6.82 -5.99
C TYR A 619 -7.50 -8.09 -5.38
N LEU A 620 -7.89 -8.05 -4.10
CA LEU A 620 -8.42 -9.19 -3.34
C LEU A 620 -9.94 -9.04 -3.21
N ASP A 621 -10.72 -10.02 -3.68
CA ASP A 621 -12.18 -10.03 -3.48
C ASP A 621 -12.49 -10.05 -1.96
N PRO A 622 -13.13 -9.00 -1.41
CA PRO A 622 -13.37 -8.89 0.02
C PRO A 622 -14.24 -10.03 0.57
N ARG A 623 -15.05 -10.66 -0.28
CA ARG A 623 -15.94 -11.76 0.10
C ARG A 623 -15.18 -13.00 0.57
N ILE A 624 -13.98 -13.25 0.04
CA ILE A 624 -13.09 -14.32 0.51
C ILE A 624 -12.74 -14.10 1.99
N SER A 625 -12.37 -12.87 2.36
CA SER A 625 -12.07 -12.52 3.75
C SER A 625 -13.30 -12.50 4.63
N VAL A 626 -14.48 -12.10 4.12
CA VAL A 626 -15.75 -12.16 4.87
C VAL A 626 -16.17 -13.60 5.14
N ALA A 627 -16.13 -14.48 4.14
CA ALA A 627 -16.47 -15.89 4.27
C ALA A 627 -15.55 -16.61 5.27
N TRP A 628 -14.24 -16.38 5.16
CA TRP A 628 -13.25 -16.88 6.13
C TRP A 628 -13.50 -16.33 7.55
N CYS A 629 -13.87 -15.05 7.70
CA CYS A 629 -14.26 -14.49 8.99
C CYS A 629 -15.53 -15.15 9.56
N LYS A 630 -16.60 -15.30 8.75
CA LYS A 630 -17.85 -15.98 9.14
C LYS A 630 -17.60 -17.45 9.50
N LYS A 631 -16.76 -18.16 8.75
CA LYS A 631 -16.41 -19.58 8.99
C LYS A 631 -15.67 -19.81 10.31
N TRP A 632 -14.71 -18.95 10.65
CA TRP A 632 -13.85 -19.14 11.84
C TRP A 632 -14.26 -18.30 13.06
N GLY A 633 -15.40 -17.61 13.02
CA GLY A 633 -15.87 -16.74 14.11
C GLY A 633 -14.98 -15.52 14.37
N ILE A 634 -14.21 -15.09 13.36
CA ILE A 634 -13.24 -13.99 13.49
C ILE A 634 -13.96 -12.65 13.30
N PRO A 635 -13.92 -11.72 14.29
CA PRO A 635 -14.61 -10.43 14.16
C PRO A 635 -14.04 -9.60 13.00
N ILE A 636 -14.90 -9.21 12.07
CA ILE A 636 -14.52 -8.57 10.80
C ILE A 636 -13.77 -7.23 11.01
N GLU A 637 -13.95 -6.56 12.15
CA GLU A 637 -13.21 -5.35 12.52
C GLU A 637 -11.74 -5.58 12.89
N LYS A 638 -11.29 -6.84 13.04
CA LYS A 638 -9.86 -7.19 13.11
C LYS A 638 -9.20 -7.13 11.74
N ILE A 639 -9.91 -7.55 10.70
CA ILE A 639 -9.40 -7.59 9.33
C ILE A 639 -9.58 -6.24 8.63
N TYR A 640 -10.75 -5.61 8.75
CA TYR A 640 -11.06 -4.36 8.06
C TYR A 640 -11.36 -3.22 9.05
N ASN A 641 -10.65 -2.09 8.90
CA ASN A 641 -10.92 -0.86 9.67
C ASN A 641 -12.27 -0.22 9.27
N LYS A 642 -12.73 0.83 9.98
CA LYS A 642 -14.06 1.42 9.73
C LYS A 642 -14.27 1.83 8.27
N THR A 643 -13.30 2.53 7.68
CA THR A 643 -13.37 3.00 6.28
C THR A 643 -13.33 1.85 5.27
N GLN A 644 -12.60 0.76 5.58
CA GLN A 644 -12.60 -0.45 4.77
C GLN A 644 -13.95 -1.18 4.82
N ARG A 645 -14.60 -1.22 5.99
CA ARG A 645 -15.97 -1.77 6.11
C ARG A 645 -17.01 -0.88 5.44
N GLU A 646 -16.85 0.46 5.49
CA GLU A 646 -17.68 1.39 4.70
C GLU A 646 -17.51 1.16 3.19
N LYS A 647 -16.31 0.84 2.68
CA LYS A 647 -16.10 0.45 1.26
C LYS A 647 -16.74 -0.91 0.94
N PHE A 648 -16.53 -1.91 1.79
CA PHE A 648 -16.86 -3.31 1.53
C PHE A 648 -18.19 -3.77 2.16
N ALA A 649 -19.10 -2.83 2.46
CA ALA A 649 -20.41 -3.13 3.06
C ALA A 649 -21.18 -4.20 2.25
N TRP A 650 -21.29 -4.02 0.93
CA TRP A 650 -21.87 -5.00 -0.01
C TRP A 650 -21.32 -6.43 0.14
N ALA A 651 -20.03 -6.56 0.42
CA ALA A 651 -19.36 -7.85 0.54
C ALA A 651 -19.48 -8.46 1.94
N ILE A 652 -19.61 -7.63 2.98
CA ILE A 652 -19.84 -8.05 4.38
C ILE A 652 -21.25 -8.61 4.53
N ASP A 653 -22.20 -8.00 3.83
CA ASP A 653 -23.61 -8.36 3.80
C ASP A 653 -23.85 -9.63 2.96
N MET A 654 -23.62 -9.56 1.64
CA MET A 654 -23.95 -10.63 0.67
C MET A 654 -23.19 -11.96 0.85
N ALA A 655 -21.99 -11.97 1.42
CA ALA A 655 -21.13 -13.16 1.34
C ALA A 655 -21.27 -14.07 2.56
N GLU A 656 -21.75 -15.29 2.34
CA GLU A 656 -21.83 -16.32 3.38
C GLU A 656 -20.54 -17.13 3.59
N LYS A 657 -20.51 -17.90 4.67
CA LYS A 657 -19.35 -18.69 5.16
C LYS A 657 -18.80 -19.72 4.17
N ASP A 658 -19.56 -20.03 3.13
CA ASP A 658 -19.34 -21.03 2.09
C ASP A 658 -19.02 -20.41 0.70
N PHE A 659 -18.94 -19.08 0.60
CA PHE A 659 -18.56 -18.40 -0.64
C PHE A 659 -17.17 -18.86 -1.13
N GLU A 660 -17.11 -19.35 -2.36
CA GLU A 660 -15.86 -19.49 -3.13
C GLU A 660 -15.82 -18.50 -4.32
N PHE A 661 -14.68 -17.82 -4.45
CA PHE A 661 -14.22 -17.11 -5.64
C PHE A 661 -13.79 -18.11 -6.71
#